data_AF-A0A972VIR7-F1
#
_entry.id   AF-A0A972VIR7-F1
#
_cell.length_a   1.000
_cell.length_b   1.000
_cell.length_c   1.000
_cell.angle_alpha   90.00
_cell.angle_beta   90.00
_cell.angle_gamma   90.00
#
_symmetry.space_group_name_H-M   'P 1'
#
loop_
_entity.id
_entity.type
_entity.pdbx_description
1 polymer ?
#
loop_
_entity_poly.entity_id
_entity_poly.type
_entity_poly.pdbx_seq_one_letter_code
_entity_poly.pdbx_strand_id
1 'polypeptide(L)'
;MTNHKTIFPVIILMAFASGVSARTDQVKAGDKDVILNDWKVQYNQLDGRISKRSSVPASQALNIHAMILDSDKTPLDVVLRRTDALFARLQEMGNTPGLSAMVKELQAVKEKRSQNSQKDLELYLEVKRIAREALFSDPLLKFNDLLFLARGVLNDHKERKLEYDGDHFCDQYYGHNGRKDGGIFIIKNFKSDNPEIVELAKGLRVPDGTNQGVLLSEGTFVAPDLSWNGKTVVFGWSSGGTEKWDPKNRFNIFSVDVDGTNLMRLTDGDYDDIHPCWLPNGRIVFISTRRCGYGRCHGRPVPAYTMYSMKADGSDLINIDYHETNEFHPSVDNNGMIVYTRWDYVDRDHSAAHHMWHCYPDGRDPRSFHANYPLPLSTVGGETRPNGLHLRPWAEFNCRSIPGSNKYVATAGPHHGQAFGSLVLIDIATLDDNKMSQVKRITPEVKFPEAETGTRHWDDMAYGTCWPLSERLFLTNYKDGVYVLDELGNRELVCRVTNGLRAIDPIPFRARKKPPVIPTETFQGERFAENASEATISVMNVYMADEYGELPEGTEIEQLRVIQVLPKSTTNANNPRIGFGDQSLARIPLGVVPVEEDGSVFFEAPIEKAVYFQLLDKNGMAVQSMRSVTYVHPGEKMTCVGCHENKWESPKVHSMPLAMKRKPSELQPEIKDHVMFSFHKNVRPVLEEKCVSCHEAQNAEPKMMTYDALEKYMFYLGHGYRNKLHGGSRIKPGKFGAIFSLMGKALLTDTHQKALKDGEFTKEDCRAIVLWLDMNSNEFSAYKNIASQREGKVVWPEFDVDPDNYSGVEILSP
;
A
#
# COMPACT_ATOMS: atom_id res chain seq x y z
N MET A 1 52.35 61.24 -31.84
CA MET A 1 51.66 60.99 -30.56
C MET A 1 52.28 59.75 -29.96
N THR A 2 52.87 59.89 -28.78
CA THR A 2 53.91 59.05 -28.19
C THR A 2 53.41 57.76 -27.54
N ASN A 3 54.22 56.71 -27.68
CA ASN A 3 54.14 55.36 -27.10
C ASN A 3 54.23 55.31 -25.56
N HIS A 4 53.62 54.27 -24.95
CA HIS A 4 54.22 53.21 -24.08
C HIS A 4 53.08 52.36 -23.44
N LYS A 5 53.00 51.02 -23.65
CA LYS A 5 53.48 49.90 -22.79
C LYS A 5 53.23 50.15 -21.27
N THR A 6 52.64 49.29 -20.42
CA THR A 6 52.78 47.82 -20.23
C THR A 6 51.90 47.32 -19.05
N ILE A 7 51.59 46.00 -19.04
CA ILE A 7 51.51 45.05 -17.88
C ILE A 7 50.29 45.07 -16.92
N PHE A 8 49.61 43.91 -16.85
CA PHE A 8 48.68 43.43 -15.82
C PHE A 8 49.33 43.31 -14.42
N PRO A 9 48.54 43.46 -13.34
CA PRO A 9 48.58 42.39 -12.34
C PRO A 9 47.21 41.94 -11.82
N VAL A 10 47.22 40.66 -11.47
CA VAL A 10 46.23 39.87 -10.74
C VAL A 10 45.80 40.56 -9.44
N ILE A 11 44.48 40.73 -9.23
CA ILE A 11 43.87 40.99 -7.91
C ILE A 11 42.68 40.03 -7.72
N ILE A 12 42.96 38.96 -6.97
CA ILE A 12 42.16 38.34 -5.90
C ILE A 12 40.63 38.46 -6.05
N LEU A 13 40.00 37.37 -6.51
CA LEU A 13 38.62 37.03 -6.18
C LEU A 13 38.57 36.65 -4.69
N MET A 14 37.98 37.49 -3.85
CA MET A 14 37.47 37.07 -2.54
C MET A 14 36.05 37.58 -2.33
N ALA A 15 35.20 36.61 -1.97
CA ALA A 15 34.00 36.73 -1.16
C ALA A 15 32.80 37.53 -1.74
N PHE A 16 31.93 36.81 -2.44
CA PHE A 16 30.49 36.86 -2.17
C PHE A 16 29.98 35.43 -1.95
N ALA A 17 30.31 34.88 -0.79
CA ALA A 17 29.66 33.70 -0.22
C ALA A 17 29.12 34.10 1.15
N SER A 18 28.01 34.83 1.17
CA SER A 18 27.31 35.19 2.39
C SER A 18 25.82 35.13 2.11
N GLY A 19 25.16 34.06 2.57
CA GLY A 19 23.70 34.03 2.62
C GLY A 19 22.98 32.68 2.53
N VAL A 20 23.67 31.53 2.37
CA VAL A 20 23.00 30.22 2.49
C VAL A 20 23.49 29.57 3.78
N SER A 21 22.65 29.48 4.82
CA SER A 21 22.98 28.67 5.98
C SER A 21 23.20 27.22 5.52
N ALA A 22 24.16 26.51 6.09
CA ALA A 22 24.38 25.13 5.68
C ALA A 22 23.12 24.31 6.01
N ARG A 23 22.67 23.41 5.12
CA ARG A 23 21.51 22.54 5.41
C ARG A 23 21.74 21.68 6.66
N THR A 24 23.00 21.38 6.95
CA THR A 24 23.41 20.75 8.22
C THR A 24 22.99 21.55 9.46
N ASP A 25 22.85 22.89 9.38
CA ASP A 25 22.40 23.73 10.49
C ASP A 25 20.94 23.46 10.89
N GLN A 26 20.15 22.88 9.98
CA GLN A 26 18.77 22.47 10.19
C GLN A 26 18.66 21.16 10.96
N VAL A 27 19.76 20.40 11.06
CA VAL A 27 19.83 19.17 11.86
C VAL A 27 20.52 19.50 13.17
N LYS A 28 19.78 19.44 14.27
CA LYS A 28 20.33 19.49 15.61
C LYS A 28 20.57 18.07 16.07
N ALA A 29 21.83 17.68 16.15
CA ALA A 29 22.17 16.42 16.78
C ALA A 29 21.69 16.41 18.24
N GLY A 30 21.49 15.24 18.81
CA GLY A 30 21.08 15.09 20.21
C GLY A 30 22.21 15.48 21.17
N ASP A 31 22.58 16.76 21.19
CA ASP A 31 23.46 17.32 22.21
C ASP A 31 22.71 17.43 23.56
N LYS A 32 23.46 17.79 24.61
CA LYS A 32 22.95 17.81 25.98
C LYS A 32 21.71 18.69 26.16
N ASP A 33 21.67 19.87 25.53
CA ASP A 33 20.58 20.82 25.71
C ASP A 33 19.34 20.40 24.92
N VAL A 34 19.54 19.88 23.70
CA VAL A 34 18.47 19.33 22.86
C VAL A 34 17.83 18.11 23.52
N ILE A 35 18.63 17.19 24.08
CA ILE A 35 18.16 16.03 24.84
C ILE A 35 17.39 16.48 26.09
N LEU A 36 17.95 17.41 26.87
CA LEU A 36 17.31 17.89 28.10
C LEU A 36 15.95 18.53 27.82
N ASN A 37 15.84 19.29 26.74
CA ASN A 37 14.57 19.88 26.31
C ASN A 37 13.56 18.80 25.87
N ASP A 38 14.01 17.79 25.12
CA ASP A 38 13.16 16.66 24.71
C ASP A 38 12.58 15.91 25.93
N TRP A 39 13.41 15.62 26.94
CA TRP A 39 12.95 14.99 28.16
C TRP A 39 11.92 15.83 28.93
N LYS A 40 12.08 17.16 28.98
CA LYS A 40 11.07 18.06 29.58
C LYS A 40 9.74 18.02 28.81
N VAL A 41 9.80 17.94 27.47
CA VAL A 41 8.59 17.76 26.65
C VAL A 41 7.93 16.41 26.94
N GLN A 42 8.70 15.33 27.02
CA GLN A 42 8.18 14.00 27.39
C GLN A 42 7.55 14.00 28.79
N TYR A 43 8.14 14.68 29.77
CA TYR A 43 7.57 14.85 31.11
C TYR A 43 6.15 15.44 31.05
N ASN A 44 6.01 16.59 30.36
CA ASN A 44 4.72 17.27 30.22
C ASN A 44 3.69 16.41 29.46
N GLN A 45 4.13 15.66 28.45
CA GLN A 45 3.26 14.73 27.72
C GLN A 45 2.74 13.60 28.61
N LEU A 46 3.61 13.03 29.45
CA LEU A 46 3.23 11.98 30.41
C LEU A 46 2.27 12.54 31.46
N ASP A 47 2.56 13.71 32.04
CA ASP A 47 1.71 14.35 33.04
C ASP A 47 0.30 14.64 32.50
N GLY A 48 0.24 15.21 31.30
CA GLY A 48 -1.03 15.45 30.59
C GLY A 48 -1.81 14.19 30.22
N ARG A 49 -1.15 13.02 30.13
CA ARG A 49 -1.82 11.74 29.86
C ARG A 49 -2.24 11.01 31.13
N ILE A 50 -1.43 11.06 32.19
CA ILE A 50 -1.76 10.52 33.51
C ILE A 50 -3.05 11.17 34.03
N SER A 51 -3.21 12.48 33.84
CA SER A 51 -4.42 13.21 34.23
C SER A 51 -5.68 12.81 33.42
N LYS A 52 -5.51 12.39 32.17
CA LYS A 52 -6.63 12.00 31.28
C LYS A 52 -7.01 10.52 31.36
N ARG A 53 -6.11 9.64 31.82
CA ARG A 53 -6.30 8.17 31.96
C ARG A 53 -6.88 7.47 30.71
N SER A 54 -6.62 7.98 29.50
CA SER A 54 -7.05 7.30 28.28
C SER A 54 -6.12 6.12 28.01
N SER A 55 -6.64 4.89 28.01
CA SER A 55 -5.89 3.69 27.66
C SER A 55 -6.64 2.86 26.62
N VAL A 56 -5.89 2.35 25.65
CA VAL A 56 -6.31 1.22 24.82
C VAL A 56 -6.36 -0.04 25.69
N PRO A 57 -7.14 -1.08 25.33
CA PRO A 57 -7.12 -2.34 26.07
C PRO A 57 -5.70 -2.89 26.19
N ALA A 58 -5.28 -3.34 27.37
CA ALA A 58 -3.92 -3.85 27.60
C ALA A 58 -3.55 -5.02 26.68
N SER A 59 -4.54 -5.81 26.26
CA SER A 59 -4.38 -6.88 25.28
C SER A 59 -3.96 -6.40 23.88
N GLN A 60 -4.14 -5.12 23.55
CA GLN A 60 -3.70 -4.54 22.28
C GLN A 60 -2.28 -3.97 22.33
N ALA A 61 -1.71 -3.73 23.51
CA ALA A 61 -0.32 -3.30 23.61
C ALA A 61 0.62 -4.49 23.38
N LEU A 62 1.74 -4.26 22.68
CA LEU A 62 2.80 -5.26 22.53
C LEU A 62 3.41 -5.61 23.90
N ASN A 63 3.58 -4.61 24.75
CA ASN A 63 4.03 -4.78 26.11
C ASN A 63 3.29 -3.82 27.04
N ILE A 64 2.82 -4.31 28.17
CA ILE A 64 2.09 -3.51 29.16
C ILE A 64 2.92 -2.35 29.70
N HIS A 65 4.26 -2.46 29.72
CA HIS A 65 5.12 -1.40 30.22
C HIS A 65 5.08 -0.11 29.37
N ALA A 66 4.77 -0.22 28.07
CA ALA A 66 4.58 0.91 27.16
C ALA A 66 3.32 1.72 27.47
N MET A 67 2.42 1.21 28.30
CA MET A 67 1.23 1.94 28.74
C MET A 67 1.55 2.80 29.97
N ILE A 68 0.59 3.67 30.32
CA ILE A 68 0.50 4.32 31.63
C ILE A 68 -0.44 3.46 32.48
N LEU A 69 0.04 2.98 33.62
CA LEU A 69 -0.71 2.11 34.51
C LEU A 69 -1.43 2.91 35.59
N ASP A 70 -2.45 2.32 36.21
CA ASP A 70 -3.18 2.96 37.32
C ASP A 70 -2.29 3.25 38.53
N SER A 71 -1.23 2.45 38.70
CA SER A 71 -0.18 2.66 39.70
C SER A 71 0.63 3.93 39.44
N ASP A 72 0.75 4.39 38.19
CA ASP A 72 1.58 5.53 37.84
C ASP A 72 0.86 6.84 38.23
N LYS A 73 1.40 7.56 39.22
CA LYS A 73 0.82 8.80 39.74
C LYS A 73 1.54 10.03 39.19
N THR A 74 2.82 9.93 38.87
CA THR A 74 3.63 10.99 38.26
C THR A 74 4.40 10.49 37.03
N PRO A 75 4.90 11.39 36.16
CA PRO A 75 5.79 10.98 35.06
C PRO A 75 7.01 10.18 35.54
N LEU A 76 7.54 10.49 36.73
CA LEU A 76 8.63 9.76 37.37
C LEU A 76 8.26 8.28 37.65
N ASP A 77 7.04 7.97 38.07
CA ASP A 77 6.58 6.57 38.23
C ASP A 77 6.73 5.78 36.93
N VAL A 78 6.25 6.37 35.83
CA VAL A 78 6.26 5.73 34.51
C VAL A 78 7.68 5.40 34.10
N VAL A 79 8.60 6.37 34.17
CA VAL A 79 9.98 6.16 33.72
C VAL A 79 10.76 5.25 34.65
N LEU A 80 10.54 5.30 35.97
CA LEU A 80 11.17 4.34 36.90
C LEU A 80 10.77 2.90 36.55
N ARG A 81 9.47 2.66 36.36
CA ARG A 81 8.94 1.33 36.01
C ARG A 81 9.46 0.83 34.66
N ARG A 82 9.51 1.69 33.65
CA ARG A 82 10.07 1.33 32.33
C ARG A 82 11.57 1.07 32.38
N THR A 83 12.31 1.83 33.20
CA THR A 83 13.75 1.64 33.38
C THR A 83 14.06 0.34 34.12
N ASP A 84 13.27 0.01 35.15
CA ASP A 84 13.38 -1.30 35.83
C ASP A 84 13.16 -2.46 34.87
N ALA A 85 12.11 -2.38 34.03
CA ALA A 85 11.83 -3.39 33.02
C ALA A 85 12.94 -3.49 31.97
N LEU A 86 13.53 -2.35 31.57
CA LEU A 86 14.68 -2.31 30.67
C LEU A 86 15.90 -3.00 31.29
N PHE A 87 16.19 -2.75 32.56
CA PHE A 87 17.29 -3.41 33.27
C PHE A 87 17.08 -4.91 33.40
N ALA A 88 15.87 -5.36 33.72
CA ALA A 88 15.54 -6.78 33.76
C ALA A 88 15.81 -7.44 32.40
N ARG A 89 15.33 -6.81 31.31
CA ARG A 89 15.57 -7.27 29.94
C ARG A 89 17.07 -7.34 29.60
N LEU A 90 17.84 -6.29 29.91
CA LEU A 90 19.28 -6.24 29.65
C LEU A 90 20.07 -7.25 30.48
N GLN A 91 19.60 -7.54 31.70
CA GLN A 91 20.17 -8.58 32.56
C GLN A 91 19.92 -9.97 31.99
N GLU A 92 18.71 -10.25 31.49
CA GLU A 92 18.37 -11.51 30.79
C GLU A 92 19.23 -11.74 29.54
N MET A 93 19.51 -10.68 28.79
CA MET A 93 20.35 -10.75 27.57
C MET A 93 21.83 -11.02 27.88
N GLY A 94 22.30 -10.68 29.09
CA GLY A 94 23.69 -10.80 29.52
C GLY A 94 24.65 -9.80 28.86
N ASN A 95 25.83 -9.63 29.46
CA ASN A 95 26.97 -8.86 28.91
C ASN A 95 26.71 -7.38 28.55
N THR A 96 25.77 -6.70 29.22
CA THR A 96 25.58 -5.26 29.06
C THR A 96 26.61 -4.47 29.88
N PRO A 97 27.53 -3.71 29.26
CA PRO A 97 28.54 -2.93 29.98
C PRO A 97 27.90 -1.90 30.92
N GLY A 98 28.48 -1.71 32.11
CA GLY A 98 28.03 -0.70 33.06
C GLY A 98 26.67 -0.96 33.75
N LEU A 99 25.96 -2.05 33.41
CA LEU A 99 24.61 -2.30 33.93
C LEU A 99 24.53 -2.34 35.46
N SER A 100 25.51 -2.97 36.13
CA SER A 100 25.52 -3.04 37.60
C SER A 100 25.69 -1.67 38.27
N ALA A 101 26.41 -0.73 37.63
CA ALA A 101 26.55 0.63 38.12
C ALA A 101 25.25 1.41 37.92
N MET A 102 24.66 1.34 36.72
CA MET A 102 23.37 1.97 36.41
C MET A 102 22.24 1.48 37.33
N VAL A 103 22.21 0.18 37.67
CA VAL A 103 21.27 -0.39 38.65
C VAL A 103 21.42 0.28 40.02
N LYS A 104 22.66 0.45 40.51
CA LYS A 104 22.92 1.11 41.80
C LYS A 104 22.48 2.58 41.79
N GLU A 105 22.75 3.29 40.70
CA GLU A 105 22.31 4.69 40.54
C GLU A 105 20.79 4.81 40.57
N LEU A 106 20.08 3.92 39.87
CA LEU A 106 18.61 3.91 39.88
C LEU A 106 18.04 3.62 41.28
N GLN A 107 18.66 2.72 42.05
CA GLN A 107 18.25 2.46 43.44
C GLN A 107 18.43 3.70 44.33
N ALA A 108 19.55 4.41 44.19
CA ALA A 108 19.77 5.66 44.91
C ALA A 108 18.70 6.73 44.56
N VAL A 109 18.25 6.80 43.31
CA VAL A 109 17.14 7.68 42.90
C VAL A 109 15.82 7.28 43.56
N LYS A 110 15.52 5.98 43.66
CA LYS A 110 14.32 5.47 44.35
C LYS A 110 14.33 5.79 45.85
N GLU A 111 15.49 5.70 46.49
CA GLU A 111 15.68 6.11 47.89
C GLU A 111 15.47 7.62 48.08
N LYS A 112 16.04 8.46 47.20
CA LYS A 112 15.78 9.92 47.23
C LYS A 112 14.28 10.23 47.09
N ARG A 113 13.59 9.51 46.20
CA ARG A 113 12.16 9.69 45.95
C ARG A 113 11.31 9.37 47.18
N SER A 114 11.64 8.30 47.91
CA SER A 114 10.89 7.94 49.13
C SER A 114 11.08 8.97 50.26
N GLN A 115 12.17 9.74 50.22
CA GLN A 115 12.51 10.75 51.23
C GLN A 115 11.95 12.15 50.93
N ASN A 116 11.71 12.52 49.65
CA ASN A 116 11.22 13.85 49.29
C ASN A 116 10.38 13.86 48.00
N SER A 117 9.08 14.14 48.13
CA SER A 117 8.11 14.14 47.02
C SER A 117 8.07 15.43 46.18
N GLN A 118 8.82 16.48 46.53
CA GLN A 118 8.74 17.79 45.86
C GLN A 118 9.71 17.97 44.67
N LYS A 119 10.59 16.99 44.39
CA LYS A 119 11.63 17.05 43.34
C LYS A 119 11.36 16.15 42.12
N ASP A 120 10.08 15.95 41.76
CA ASP A 120 9.69 14.94 40.75
C ASP A 120 10.38 15.14 39.39
N LEU A 121 10.43 16.38 38.87
CA LEU A 121 11.10 16.68 37.59
C LEU A 121 12.63 16.48 37.64
N GLU A 122 13.30 16.88 38.73
CA GLU A 122 14.76 16.70 38.87
C GLU A 122 15.11 15.21 38.86
N LEU A 123 14.39 14.41 39.65
CA LEU A 123 14.58 12.96 39.72
C LEU A 123 14.18 12.30 38.39
N TYR A 124 13.13 12.77 37.72
CA TYR A 124 12.75 12.29 36.39
C TYR A 124 13.88 12.45 35.38
N LEU A 125 14.54 13.61 35.36
CA LEU A 125 15.66 13.87 34.47
C LEU A 125 16.88 13.00 34.81
N GLU A 126 17.12 12.71 36.10
CA GLU A 126 18.15 11.77 36.54
C GLU A 126 17.86 10.34 36.04
N VAL A 127 16.61 9.87 36.15
CA VAL A 127 16.18 8.55 35.62
C VAL A 127 16.29 8.51 34.10
N LYS A 128 15.88 9.57 33.39
CA LYS A 128 15.97 9.62 31.92
C LYS A 128 17.42 9.50 31.42
N ARG A 129 18.38 10.12 32.12
CA ARG A 129 19.81 9.95 31.81
C ARG A 129 20.23 8.49 31.94
N ILE A 130 19.89 7.85 33.06
CA ILE A 130 20.21 6.44 33.33
C ILE A 130 19.55 5.52 32.29
N ALA A 131 18.27 5.75 31.99
CA ALA A 131 17.51 4.97 31.01
C ALA A 131 18.09 5.08 29.60
N ARG A 132 18.52 6.29 29.20
CA ARG A 132 19.19 6.52 27.91
C ARG A 132 20.51 5.74 27.82
N GLU A 133 21.35 5.84 28.84
CA GLU A 133 22.64 5.14 28.89
C GLU A 133 22.43 3.62 28.74
N ALA A 134 21.44 3.07 29.44
CA ALA A 134 21.10 1.65 29.35
C ALA A 134 20.54 1.25 28.00
N LEU A 135 19.60 2.04 27.43
CA LEU A 135 19.02 1.76 26.11
C LEU A 135 20.09 1.81 25.01
N PHE A 136 21.05 2.72 25.10
CA PHE A 136 22.13 2.84 24.11
C PHE A 136 23.23 1.79 24.29
N SER A 137 23.28 1.17 25.48
CA SER A 137 24.11 0.00 25.79
C SER A 137 23.45 -1.32 25.37
N ASP A 138 22.23 -1.29 24.80
CA ASP A 138 21.53 -2.49 24.36
C ASP A 138 22.38 -3.26 23.32
N PRO A 139 22.66 -4.56 23.55
CA PRO A 139 23.46 -5.36 22.65
C PRO A 139 22.92 -5.48 21.22
N LEU A 140 21.64 -5.16 20.95
CA LEU A 140 21.07 -5.16 19.61
C LEU A 140 21.44 -3.90 18.80
N LEU A 141 21.78 -2.80 19.48
CA LEU A 141 22.17 -1.54 18.86
C LEU A 141 23.66 -1.54 18.47
N LYS A 142 24.14 -2.50 17.66
CA LYS A 142 25.59 -2.68 17.35
C LYS A 142 26.14 -1.77 16.24
N PHE A 143 25.70 -0.53 16.15
CA PHE A 143 26.15 0.45 15.16
C PHE A 143 26.11 1.85 15.74
N ASN A 144 26.83 2.77 15.10
CA ASN A 144 27.01 4.14 15.59
C ASN A 144 26.54 5.20 14.60
N ASP A 145 26.17 4.80 13.39
CA ASP A 145 25.84 5.71 12.29
C ASP A 145 24.45 5.39 11.74
N LEU A 146 23.70 6.44 11.36
CA LEU A 146 22.37 6.33 10.77
C LEU A 146 22.28 7.20 9.51
N LEU A 147 21.63 6.67 8.48
CA LEU A 147 21.13 7.43 7.33
C LEU A 147 19.67 7.83 7.61
N PHE A 148 19.27 9.04 7.26
CA PHE A 148 17.88 9.50 7.34
C PHE A 148 17.63 10.67 6.36
N LEU A 149 16.36 11.02 6.15
CA LEU A 149 15.97 12.23 5.41
C LEU A 149 15.44 13.32 6.36
N ALA A 150 15.75 14.57 6.07
CA ALA A 150 14.94 15.71 6.53
C ALA A 150 14.03 16.14 5.37
N ARG A 151 12.71 16.13 5.56
CA ARG A 151 11.75 16.34 4.48
C ARG A 151 10.48 17.02 4.97
N GLY A 152 9.89 17.84 4.12
CA GLY A 152 8.52 18.31 4.29
C GLY A 152 7.86 18.59 2.94
N VAL A 153 6.56 18.84 2.98
CA VAL A 153 5.76 19.33 1.84
C VAL A 153 5.25 20.74 2.09
N LEU A 154 4.89 21.45 1.01
CA LEU A 154 4.59 22.90 1.02
C LEU A 154 3.54 23.32 2.07
N ASN A 155 2.67 22.40 2.51
CA ASN A 155 1.61 22.67 3.50
C ASN A 155 1.70 21.90 4.81
N ASP A 156 2.87 21.39 5.20
CA ASP A 156 3.03 20.72 6.50
C ASP A 156 2.68 21.61 7.72
N HIS A 157 2.53 22.93 7.54
CA HIS A 157 2.42 23.88 8.66
C HIS A 157 1.47 25.10 8.50
N LYS A 158 0.73 25.30 7.39
CA LYS A 158 -0.20 26.46 7.24
C LYS A 158 -1.46 26.14 6.42
N GLU A 159 -2.48 26.99 6.57
CA GLU A 159 -3.88 26.85 6.11
C GLU A 159 -4.08 26.16 4.74
N ARG A 160 -4.93 25.13 4.76
CA ARG A 160 -5.45 24.32 3.63
C ARG A 160 -6.09 25.20 2.54
N LYS A 161 -5.36 25.53 1.46
CA LYS A 161 -5.86 26.50 0.47
C LYS A 161 -5.93 26.07 -1.00
N LEU A 162 -5.28 25.00 -1.46
CA LEU A 162 -5.36 24.60 -2.87
C LEU A 162 -5.91 23.18 -3.11
N GLU A 163 -6.44 22.98 -4.31
CA GLU A 163 -7.05 21.76 -4.84
C GLU A 163 -6.04 20.61 -5.04
N TYR A 164 -4.73 20.89 -5.13
CA TYR A 164 -3.64 19.93 -5.42
C TYR A 164 -2.72 19.63 -4.22
N ASP A 165 -2.97 20.34 -3.12
CA ASP A 165 -2.09 20.49 -1.96
C ASP A 165 -2.33 19.45 -0.84
N GLY A 166 -2.93 18.32 -1.20
CA GLY A 166 -3.89 17.64 -0.32
C GLY A 166 -3.37 17.06 1.02
N ASP A 167 -4.36 16.82 1.88
CA ASP A 167 -4.25 16.12 3.17
C ASP A 167 -4.56 14.63 2.95
N HIS A 168 -3.81 14.01 2.02
CA HIS A 168 -3.87 12.58 1.64
C HIS A 168 -2.46 12.01 1.46
N PHE A 169 -2.28 10.70 1.68
CA PHE A 169 -0.95 10.13 1.88
C PHE A 169 -0.14 10.06 0.59
N CYS A 170 -0.80 10.11 -0.57
CA CYS A 170 -0.16 10.18 -1.87
C CYS A 170 0.39 11.58 -2.17
N ASP A 171 -0.21 12.63 -1.62
CA ASP A 171 0.17 14.03 -1.93
C ASP A 171 1.54 14.38 -1.38
N GLN A 172 1.91 13.75 -0.25
CA GLN A 172 3.26 13.85 0.26
C GLN A 172 4.29 13.22 -0.67
N TYR A 173 3.92 12.46 -1.70
CA TYR A 173 4.85 11.81 -2.63
C TYR A 173 4.84 12.42 -4.02
N TYR A 174 4.12 13.52 -4.24
CA TYR A 174 4.21 14.27 -5.48
C TYR A 174 5.44 15.16 -5.49
N GLY A 175 6.26 15.05 -6.54
CA GLY A 175 7.49 15.81 -6.63
C GLY A 175 7.25 17.32 -6.57
N HIS A 176 6.21 17.82 -7.25
CA HIS A 176 5.84 19.25 -7.23
C HIS A 176 5.51 19.79 -5.82
N ASN A 177 4.95 18.95 -4.92
CA ASN A 177 4.62 19.31 -3.53
C ASN A 177 5.84 19.33 -2.59
N GLY A 178 6.95 18.72 -3.01
CA GLY A 178 8.12 18.56 -2.17
C GLY A 178 8.81 19.89 -1.88
N ARG A 179 9.09 20.15 -0.60
CA ARG A 179 9.88 21.33 -0.22
C ARG A 179 11.35 21.11 -0.56
N LYS A 180 11.97 22.18 -1.03
CA LYS A 180 13.37 22.20 -1.44
C LYS A 180 14.34 22.36 -0.28
N ASP A 181 13.89 22.62 0.95
CA ASP A 181 14.75 22.92 2.10
C ASP A 181 15.14 21.68 2.94
N GLY A 182 14.80 20.46 2.48
CA GLY A 182 15.20 19.18 3.09
C GLY A 182 16.51 18.58 2.55
N GLY A 183 16.86 17.36 2.96
CA GLY A 183 18.10 16.72 2.51
C GLY A 183 18.26 15.27 2.96
N ILE A 184 19.31 14.62 2.47
CA ILE A 184 19.73 13.26 2.88
C ILE A 184 20.99 13.33 3.75
N PHE A 185 20.90 12.79 4.96
CA PHE A 185 21.91 12.99 5.99
C PHE A 185 22.38 11.68 6.59
N ILE A 186 23.66 11.65 6.95
CA ILE A 186 24.26 10.63 7.79
C ILE A 186 24.60 11.30 9.12
N ILE A 187 24.05 10.77 10.23
CA ILE A 187 24.55 11.09 11.57
C ILE A 187 25.54 10.01 11.98
N LYS A 188 26.80 10.40 12.20
CA LYS A 188 27.87 9.51 12.65
C LYS A 188 28.05 9.60 14.15
N ASN A 189 28.44 8.49 14.76
CA ASN A 189 28.71 8.38 16.19
C ASN A 189 27.57 8.95 17.05
N PHE A 190 26.31 8.65 16.70
CA PHE A 190 25.11 9.25 17.29
C PHE A 190 24.94 8.99 18.79
N LYS A 191 25.69 8.03 19.34
CA LYS A 191 25.71 7.69 20.77
C LYS A 191 26.75 8.46 21.58
N SER A 192 27.67 9.15 20.90
CA SER A 192 28.71 9.94 21.56
C SER A 192 28.19 11.30 21.99
N ASP A 193 28.96 12.01 22.80
CA ASP A 193 28.65 13.39 23.19
C ASP A 193 28.82 14.40 22.03
N ASN A 194 29.52 14.01 20.95
CA ASN A 194 29.83 14.88 19.80
C ASN A 194 29.52 14.16 18.48
N PRO A 195 28.24 13.89 18.18
CA PRO A 195 27.83 13.32 16.90
C PRO A 195 28.13 14.26 15.72
N GLU A 196 28.47 13.68 14.57
CA GLU A 196 28.77 14.42 13.34
C GLU A 196 27.59 14.29 12.36
N ILE A 197 27.15 15.40 11.76
CA ILE A 197 26.15 15.40 10.68
C ILE A 197 26.84 15.61 9.34
N VAL A 198 26.62 14.69 8.40
CA VAL A 198 27.10 14.76 7.02
C VAL A 198 25.91 14.82 6.07
N GLU A 199 25.86 15.82 5.20
CA GLU A 199 24.91 15.87 4.08
C GLU A 199 25.48 15.08 2.90
N LEU A 200 24.86 13.95 2.55
CA LEU A 200 25.39 13.03 1.53
C LEU A 200 25.38 13.64 0.12
N ALA A 201 24.36 14.43 -0.20
CA ALA A 201 24.18 15.03 -1.52
C ALA A 201 24.86 16.41 -1.68
N LYS A 202 25.71 16.82 -0.72
CA LYS A 202 26.30 18.15 -0.69
C LYS A 202 27.15 18.43 -1.91
N GLY A 203 26.78 19.45 -2.69
CA GLY A 203 27.50 19.89 -3.88
C GLY A 203 27.35 18.98 -5.10
N LEU A 204 26.58 17.89 -5.00
CA LEU A 204 26.31 17.01 -6.13
C LEU A 204 25.31 17.65 -7.09
N ARG A 205 25.53 17.44 -8.38
CA ARG A 205 24.67 17.94 -9.47
C ARG A 205 24.14 16.79 -10.28
N VAL A 206 22.91 16.92 -10.77
CA VAL A 206 22.30 15.96 -11.69
C VAL A 206 23.23 15.76 -12.90
N PRO A 207 23.67 14.53 -13.19
CA PRO A 207 24.73 14.29 -14.18
C PRO A 207 24.27 14.48 -15.63
N ASP A 208 23.02 14.10 -15.95
CA ASP A 208 22.48 14.09 -17.32
C ASP A 208 20.93 14.24 -17.35
N GLY A 209 20.38 14.32 -18.57
CA GLY A 209 18.94 14.42 -18.90
C GLY A 209 18.16 15.53 -18.19
N THR A 210 16.92 15.25 -17.81
CA THR A 210 16.06 16.25 -17.15
C THR A 210 16.73 16.77 -15.87
N ASN A 211 16.77 18.10 -15.72
CA ASN A 211 17.47 18.81 -14.64
C ASN A 211 19.01 18.71 -14.64
N GLN A 212 19.65 18.30 -15.74
CA GLN A 212 21.12 18.27 -15.83
C GLN A 212 21.77 19.56 -15.30
N GLY A 213 22.78 19.39 -14.43
CA GLY A 213 23.53 20.49 -13.83
C GLY A 213 22.86 21.16 -12.63
N VAL A 214 21.60 20.86 -12.32
CA VAL A 214 20.92 21.35 -11.10
C VAL A 214 21.55 20.70 -9.87
N LEU A 215 21.73 21.48 -8.79
CA LEU A 215 22.21 20.94 -7.52
C LEU A 215 21.14 20.05 -6.89
N LEU A 216 21.52 18.87 -6.40
CA LEU A 216 20.57 18.03 -5.66
C LEU A 216 20.06 18.74 -4.39
N SER A 217 20.89 19.61 -3.81
CA SER A 217 20.52 20.50 -2.71
C SER A 217 19.59 21.65 -3.13
N GLU A 218 19.04 21.68 -4.33
CA GLU A 218 17.97 22.61 -4.75
C GLU A 218 16.63 21.90 -4.98
N GLY A 219 16.57 20.60 -4.70
CA GLY A 219 15.38 19.76 -4.82
C GLY A 219 14.94 19.14 -3.51
N THR A 220 14.14 18.08 -3.63
CA THR A 220 13.56 17.31 -2.53
C THR A 220 13.90 15.83 -2.69
N PHE A 221 13.98 15.10 -1.58
CA PHE A 221 14.36 13.69 -1.53
C PHE A 221 13.22 12.83 -0.99
N VAL A 222 13.18 11.55 -1.35
CA VAL A 222 12.23 10.58 -0.78
C VAL A 222 12.81 9.17 -0.71
N ALA A 223 12.45 8.44 0.35
CA ALA A 223 12.64 7.00 0.54
C ALA A 223 14.00 6.45 0.09
N PRO A 224 15.08 6.78 0.81
CA PRO A 224 16.36 6.17 0.55
C PRO A 224 16.34 4.69 0.94
N ASP A 225 17.13 3.87 0.28
CA ASP A 225 17.52 2.54 0.75
C ASP A 225 19.03 2.35 0.62
N LEU A 226 19.59 1.59 1.55
CA LEU A 226 21.02 1.29 1.61
C LEU A 226 21.25 -0.13 1.12
N SER A 227 22.10 -0.29 0.10
CA SER A 227 22.51 -1.59 -0.44
C SER A 227 22.96 -2.56 0.66
N TRP A 228 22.79 -3.86 0.43
CA TRP A 228 23.08 -4.91 1.43
C TRP A 228 24.52 -4.89 1.95
N ASN A 229 25.48 -4.45 1.13
CA ASN A 229 26.89 -4.30 1.51
C ASN A 229 27.20 -2.98 2.23
N GLY A 230 26.24 -2.06 2.33
CA GLY A 230 26.36 -0.77 2.99
C GLY A 230 27.17 0.28 2.22
N LYS A 231 27.33 0.15 0.90
CA LYS A 231 28.24 1.01 0.11
C LYS A 231 27.56 2.00 -0.84
N THR A 232 26.34 1.69 -1.25
CA THR A 232 25.59 2.51 -2.21
C THR A 232 24.19 2.80 -1.66
N VAL A 233 23.76 4.05 -1.79
CA VAL A 233 22.42 4.53 -1.43
C VAL A 233 21.64 4.75 -2.72
N VAL A 234 20.40 4.28 -2.77
CA VAL A 234 19.43 4.60 -3.82
C VAL A 234 18.33 5.47 -3.22
N PHE A 235 17.81 6.46 -3.96
CA PHE A 235 16.80 7.39 -3.46
C PHE A 235 16.00 8.02 -4.61
N GLY A 236 14.81 8.54 -4.32
CA GLY A 236 14.07 9.41 -5.24
C GLY A 236 14.43 10.88 -5.06
N TRP A 237 14.59 11.63 -6.15
CA TRP A 237 14.81 13.08 -6.13
C TRP A 237 13.96 13.83 -7.16
N SER A 238 13.47 15.00 -6.79
CA SER A 238 12.73 15.93 -7.67
C SER A 238 13.21 17.36 -7.45
N SER A 239 13.18 18.21 -8.49
CA SER A 239 13.47 19.64 -8.31
C SER A 239 12.44 20.35 -7.41
N GLY A 240 11.23 19.81 -7.28
CA GLY A 240 10.17 20.21 -6.35
C GLY A 240 9.75 21.69 -6.30
N GLY A 241 8.90 22.01 -5.32
CA GLY A 241 8.50 23.37 -4.94
C GLY A 241 7.75 24.16 -6.00
N THR A 242 6.75 23.55 -6.63
CA THR A 242 5.91 24.18 -7.67
C THR A 242 4.44 23.76 -7.50
N GLU A 243 3.48 24.62 -7.83
CA GLU A 243 2.03 24.31 -7.73
C GLU A 243 1.48 23.46 -8.89
N LYS A 244 2.33 23.07 -9.85
CA LYS A 244 1.92 22.32 -11.05
C LYS A 244 2.92 21.22 -11.37
N TRP A 245 2.42 20.12 -11.94
CA TRP A 245 3.28 19.10 -12.53
C TRP A 245 4.01 19.61 -13.76
N ASP A 246 5.31 19.33 -13.82
CA ASP A 246 6.23 19.60 -14.92
C ASP A 246 7.23 18.42 -14.99
N PRO A 247 7.72 18.03 -16.17
CA PRO A 247 8.74 16.98 -16.27
C PRO A 247 9.92 17.16 -15.30
N LYS A 248 10.34 18.40 -15.02
CA LYS A 248 11.44 18.72 -14.10
C LYS A 248 11.12 18.47 -12.64
N ASN A 249 9.84 18.46 -12.25
CA ASN A 249 9.44 18.28 -10.85
C ASN A 249 8.82 16.91 -10.58
N ARG A 250 9.00 15.95 -11.50
CA ARG A 250 8.78 14.52 -11.23
C ARG A 250 9.91 13.95 -10.38
N PHE A 251 9.59 12.96 -9.56
CA PHE A 251 10.63 12.17 -8.91
C PHE A 251 11.29 11.23 -9.92
N ASN A 252 12.63 11.21 -9.91
CA ASN A 252 13.42 10.19 -10.58
C ASN A 252 14.29 9.45 -9.57
N ILE A 253 14.70 8.22 -9.90
CA ILE A 253 15.57 7.41 -9.05
C ILE A 253 17.03 7.73 -9.34
N PHE A 254 17.82 7.89 -8.27
CA PHE A 254 19.26 8.10 -8.31
C PHE A 254 19.96 7.10 -7.41
N SER A 255 21.22 6.82 -7.70
CA SER A 255 22.14 6.11 -6.82
C SER A 255 23.41 6.92 -6.59
N VAL A 256 24.01 6.76 -5.41
CA VAL A 256 25.28 7.39 -5.05
C VAL A 256 26.03 6.50 -4.07
N ASP A 257 27.36 6.50 -4.15
CA ASP A 257 28.18 5.83 -3.15
C ASP A 257 28.17 6.61 -1.83
N VAL A 258 28.37 5.90 -0.73
CA VAL A 258 28.32 6.45 0.64
C VAL A 258 29.34 7.55 0.93
N ASP A 259 30.37 7.69 0.09
CA ASP A 259 31.37 8.76 0.13
C ASP A 259 31.01 9.99 -0.72
N GLY A 260 29.84 9.98 -1.38
CA GLY A 260 29.36 11.05 -2.25
C GLY A 260 29.88 10.97 -3.68
N THR A 261 30.58 9.89 -4.07
CA THR A 261 31.03 9.67 -5.45
C THR A 261 30.04 8.83 -6.26
N ASN A 262 30.30 8.69 -7.56
CA ASN A 262 29.54 7.83 -8.48
C ASN A 262 28.02 8.10 -8.48
N LEU A 263 27.62 9.37 -8.42
CA LEU A 263 26.22 9.75 -8.60
C LEU A 263 25.75 9.33 -9.99
N MET A 264 24.72 8.48 -10.05
CA MET A 264 24.04 8.07 -11.27
C MET A 264 22.57 8.42 -11.18
N ARG A 265 22.00 8.78 -12.33
CA ARG A 265 20.56 8.90 -12.50
C ARG A 265 20.07 7.64 -13.19
N LEU A 266 19.14 6.94 -12.56
CA LEU A 266 18.68 5.61 -13.00
C LEU A 266 17.38 5.69 -13.79
N THR A 267 16.57 6.74 -13.59
CA THR A 267 15.35 6.97 -14.38
C THR A 267 15.24 8.41 -14.88
N ASP A 268 14.48 8.59 -15.96
CA ASP A 268 14.16 9.89 -16.58
C ASP A 268 12.76 9.80 -17.21
N GLY A 269 12.14 10.96 -17.43
CA GLY A 269 10.89 11.11 -18.16
C GLY A 269 9.77 11.77 -17.37
N ASP A 270 8.56 11.71 -17.93
CA ASP A 270 7.38 12.45 -17.45
C ASP A 270 6.61 11.71 -16.34
N TYR A 271 7.26 10.76 -15.67
CA TYR A 271 6.67 9.89 -14.66
C TYR A 271 7.32 10.10 -13.30
N ASP A 272 6.56 9.92 -12.21
CA ASP A 272 7.12 9.88 -10.87
C ASP A 272 7.59 8.45 -10.55
N ASP A 273 8.87 8.30 -10.28
CA ASP A 273 9.50 7.08 -9.79
C ASP A 273 9.98 7.30 -8.35
N ILE A 274 9.46 6.52 -7.39
CA ILE A 274 9.75 6.68 -5.96
C ILE A 274 9.90 5.34 -5.24
N HIS A 275 10.30 5.39 -3.97
CA HIS A 275 10.43 4.23 -3.07
C HIS A 275 11.33 3.10 -3.62
N PRO A 276 12.55 3.39 -4.07
CA PRO A 276 13.47 2.35 -4.50
C PRO A 276 13.91 1.47 -3.33
N CYS A 277 13.99 0.16 -3.55
CA CYS A 277 14.49 -0.82 -2.60
C CYS A 277 15.37 -1.87 -3.30
N TRP A 278 16.48 -2.25 -2.66
CA TRP A 278 17.41 -3.25 -3.20
C TRP A 278 16.88 -4.67 -3.05
N LEU A 279 16.76 -5.38 -4.17
CA LEU A 279 16.48 -6.82 -4.18
C LEU A 279 17.73 -7.65 -3.86
N PRO A 280 17.61 -8.87 -3.31
CA PRO A 280 18.76 -9.72 -2.97
C PRO A 280 19.64 -10.10 -4.17
N ASN A 281 19.07 -10.13 -5.37
CA ASN A 281 19.75 -10.40 -6.64
C ASN A 281 20.54 -9.19 -7.20
N GLY A 282 20.46 -8.02 -6.55
CA GLY A 282 21.12 -6.79 -6.99
C GLY A 282 20.30 -5.90 -7.92
N ARG A 283 19.08 -6.31 -8.31
CA ARG A 283 18.12 -5.41 -8.95
C ARG A 283 17.55 -4.42 -7.94
N ILE A 284 16.87 -3.39 -8.45
CA ILE A 284 16.12 -2.41 -7.68
C ILE A 284 14.63 -2.59 -8.02
N VAL A 285 13.78 -2.67 -7.00
CA VAL A 285 12.32 -2.51 -7.14
C VAL A 285 11.95 -1.09 -6.73
N PHE A 286 10.98 -0.49 -7.39
CA PHE A 286 10.46 0.85 -7.09
C PHE A 286 9.00 0.96 -7.54
N ILE A 287 8.32 2.05 -7.19
CA ILE A 287 6.97 2.31 -7.72
C ILE A 287 6.98 3.46 -8.71
N SER A 288 6.16 3.37 -9.75
CA SER A 288 6.12 4.33 -10.86
C SER A 288 4.71 4.62 -11.33
N THR A 289 4.50 5.85 -11.82
CA THR A 289 3.27 6.24 -12.53
C THR A 289 3.27 5.87 -14.02
N ARG A 290 4.29 5.16 -14.50
CA ARG A 290 4.53 4.86 -15.92
C ARG A 290 3.48 3.97 -16.57
N ARG A 291 2.77 3.16 -15.78
CA ARG A 291 1.61 2.37 -16.26
C ARG A 291 0.40 3.25 -16.57
N CYS A 292 0.43 4.53 -16.19
CA CYS A 292 -0.72 5.44 -16.25
C CYS A 292 -1.85 4.99 -15.30
N GLY A 293 -3.00 5.65 -15.42
CA GLY A 293 -4.16 5.40 -14.57
C GLY A 293 -4.29 6.40 -13.42
N TYR A 294 -5.47 6.42 -12.81
CA TYR A 294 -5.81 7.33 -11.71
C TYR A 294 -6.55 6.62 -10.58
N GLY A 295 -6.31 7.05 -9.34
CA GLY A 295 -6.99 6.55 -8.15
C GLY A 295 -8.48 6.86 -8.17
N ARG A 296 -9.30 5.94 -7.65
CA ARG A 296 -10.76 5.98 -7.84
C ARG A 296 -11.52 6.89 -6.89
N CYS A 297 -10.91 7.35 -5.80
CA CYS A 297 -11.62 8.08 -4.75
C CYS A 297 -11.49 9.60 -4.75
N HIS A 298 -10.94 10.17 -5.82
CA HIS A 298 -10.54 11.59 -5.83
C HIS A 298 -11.40 12.44 -6.75
N GLY A 299 -11.64 13.68 -6.32
CA GLY A 299 -12.20 14.74 -7.16
C GLY A 299 -11.17 15.42 -8.08
N ARG A 300 -9.91 15.01 -8.01
CA ARG A 300 -8.73 15.63 -8.63
C ARG A 300 -7.77 14.56 -9.19
N PRO A 301 -6.80 14.92 -10.06
CA PRO A 301 -5.82 13.98 -10.56
C PRO A 301 -4.98 13.37 -9.42
N VAL A 302 -5.06 12.04 -9.29
CA VAL A 302 -4.18 11.22 -8.44
C VAL A 302 -3.68 10.06 -9.29
N PRO A 303 -2.45 10.13 -9.82
CA PRO A 303 -1.89 9.05 -10.62
C PRO A 303 -1.81 7.73 -9.84
N ALA A 304 -1.96 6.63 -10.57
CA ALA A 304 -1.73 5.28 -10.06
C ALA A 304 -0.23 4.95 -10.03
N TYR A 305 0.27 4.44 -8.90
CA TYR A 305 1.63 3.91 -8.74
C TYR A 305 1.60 2.38 -8.76
N THR A 306 2.39 1.76 -9.63
CA THR A 306 2.57 0.30 -9.70
C THR A 306 4.04 -0.06 -9.57
N MET A 307 4.36 -1.32 -9.26
CA MET A 307 5.75 -1.75 -9.03
C MET A 307 6.50 -2.03 -10.33
N TYR A 308 7.73 -1.53 -10.40
CA TYR A 308 8.68 -1.75 -11.49
C TYR A 308 10.00 -2.30 -10.94
N SER A 309 10.77 -2.98 -11.78
CA SER A 309 12.13 -3.41 -11.46
C SER A 309 13.13 -3.05 -12.54
N MET A 310 14.36 -2.73 -12.15
CA MET A 310 15.49 -2.47 -13.05
C MET A 310 16.78 -3.08 -12.51
N LYS A 311 17.81 -3.19 -13.35
CA LYS A 311 19.18 -3.48 -12.90
C LYS A 311 19.76 -2.29 -12.13
N ALA A 312 20.86 -2.53 -11.42
CA ALA A 312 21.53 -1.52 -10.59
C ALA A 312 22.05 -0.30 -11.38
N ASP A 313 22.25 -0.45 -12.69
CA ASP A 313 22.70 0.60 -13.62
C ASP A 313 21.54 1.33 -14.31
N GLY A 314 20.29 0.99 -13.99
CA GLY A 314 19.08 1.56 -14.59
C GLY A 314 18.61 0.87 -15.87
N SER A 315 19.34 -0.13 -16.39
CA SER A 315 18.92 -0.88 -17.56
C SER A 315 17.85 -1.92 -17.23
N ASP A 316 17.20 -2.48 -18.26
CA ASP A 316 16.21 -3.56 -18.13
C ASP A 316 15.06 -3.19 -17.19
N LEU A 317 14.51 -1.99 -17.37
CA LEU A 317 13.37 -1.47 -16.62
C LEU A 317 12.08 -2.14 -17.09
N ILE A 318 11.40 -2.84 -16.18
CA ILE A 318 10.20 -3.63 -16.45
C ILE A 318 9.08 -3.32 -15.46
N ASN A 319 7.83 -3.34 -15.93
CA ASN A 319 6.66 -3.37 -15.05
C ASN A 319 6.50 -4.78 -14.49
N ILE A 320 6.35 -4.94 -13.18
CA ILE A 320 6.17 -6.25 -12.53
C ILE A 320 4.80 -6.36 -11.85
N ASP A 321 3.93 -5.35 -11.98
CA ASP A 321 2.66 -5.27 -11.30
C ASP A 321 1.56 -4.64 -12.18
N TYR A 322 0.40 -5.29 -12.19
CA TYR A 322 -0.74 -4.88 -12.99
C TYR A 322 -1.98 -4.56 -12.13
N HIS A 323 -1.81 -4.32 -10.81
CA HIS A 323 -2.92 -3.89 -9.97
C HIS A 323 -3.51 -2.55 -10.44
N GLU A 324 -4.83 -2.40 -10.41
CA GLU A 324 -5.52 -1.31 -11.12
C GLU A 324 -5.42 0.07 -10.44
N THR A 325 -5.22 0.11 -9.11
CA THR A 325 -5.16 1.35 -8.32
C THR A 325 -3.74 1.74 -7.92
N ASN A 326 -3.20 1.28 -6.78
CA ASN A 326 -1.87 1.68 -6.33
C ASN A 326 -1.19 0.62 -5.44
N GLU A 327 0.14 0.60 -5.51
CA GLU A 327 1.05 -0.08 -4.59
C GLU A 327 2.01 0.94 -3.96
N PHE A 328 2.30 0.78 -2.67
CA PHE A 328 3.17 1.69 -1.92
C PHE A 328 4.17 0.96 -1.03
N HIS A 329 5.26 1.68 -0.70
CA HIS A 329 6.28 1.30 0.29
C HIS A 329 6.85 -0.13 0.16
N PRO A 330 7.34 -0.55 -1.03
CA PRO A 330 7.96 -1.86 -1.17
C PRO A 330 9.19 -2.01 -0.26
N SER A 331 9.34 -3.18 0.34
CA SER A 331 10.53 -3.63 1.07
C SER A 331 10.76 -5.13 0.87
N VAL A 332 11.89 -5.66 1.32
CA VAL A 332 12.23 -7.09 1.19
C VAL A 332 12.13 -7.79 2.54
N ASP A 333 11.48 -8.96 2.58
CA ASP A 333 11.36 -9.77 3.79
C ASP A 333 12.60 -10.65 4.06
N ASN A 334 12.56 -11.39 5.18
CA ASN A 334 13.65 -12.30 5.57
C ASN A 334 13.84 -13.50 4.61
N ASN A 335 12.86 -13.78 3.74
CA ASN A 335 12.87 -14.88 2.78
C ASN A 335 13.25 -14.41 1.36
N GLY A 336 13.40 -13.10 1.15
CA GLY A 336 13.71 -12.51 -0.15
C GLY A 336 12.48 -12.15 -0.99
N MET A 337 11.27 -12.22 -0.42
CA MET A 337 10.02 -11.77 -1.05
C MET A 337 9.88 -10.25 -0.95
N ILE A 338 9.10 -9.66 -1.85
CA ILE A 338 8.70 -8.25 -1.76
C ILE A 338 7.49 -8.14 -0.84
N VAL A 339 7.48 -7.13 0.03
CA VAL A 339 6.37 -6.76 0.91
C VAL A 339 5.99 -5.31 0.63
N TYR A 340 4.70 -5.03 0.48
CA TYR A 340 4.23 -3.71 0.08
C TYR A 340 2.82 -3.44 0.61
N THR A 341 2.39 -2.19 0.56
CA THR A 341 1.03 -1.75 0.90
C THR A 341 0.19 -1.65 -0.36
N ARG A 342 -0.83 -2.49 -0.51
CA ARG A 342 -1.76 -2.41 -1.64
C ARG A 342 -2.97 -1.59 -1.32
N TRP A 343 -3.33 -0.75 -2.28
CA TRP A 343 -4.58 -0.01 -2.31
C TRP A 343 -5.67 -0.76 -3.10
N ASP A 344 -6.48 -1.60 -2.46
CA ASP A 344 -7.38 -2.56 -3.14
C ASP A 344 -8.87 -2.12 -3.15
N TYR A 345 -9.28 -1.44 -4.22
CA TYR A 345 -10.64 -0.93 -4.41
C TYR A 345 -11.52 -1.75 -5.34
N VAL A 346 -11.05 -2.93 -5.76
CA VAL A 346 -11.75 -3.71 -6.78
C VAL A 346 -13.06 -4.22 -6.21
N ASP A 347 -14.13 -3.51 -6.58
CA ASP A 347 -15.45 -3.67 -6.02
C ASP A 347 -15.42 -3.61 -4.49
N ARG A 348 -14.55 -2.85 -3.82
CA ARG A 348 -14.44 -2.77 -2.35
C ARG A 348 -14.63 -1.35 -1.83
N ASP A 349 -14.68 -1.20 -0.50
CA ASP A 349 -14.71 0.13 0.12
C ASP A 349 -13.39 0.88 -0.04
N HIS A 350 -13.52 2.19 -0.26
CA HIS A 350 -12.39 3.07 -0.43
C HIS A 350 -11.56 3.34 0.86
N SER A 351 -12.13 3.27 2.06
CA SER A 351 -11.43 3.76 3.25
C SER A 351 -10.55 2.72 3.95
N ALA A 352 -10.59 1.44 3.56
CA ALA A 352 -10.19 0.34 4.45
C ALA A 352 -9.26 -0.73 3.86
N ALA A 353 -8.75 -0.50 2.66
CA ALA A 353 -8.03 -1.49 1.87
C ALA A 353 -6.61 -1.02 1.54
N HIS A 354 -5.84 -0.61 2.56
CA HIS A 354 -4.43 -0.22 2.43
C HIS A 354 -3.56 -1.06 3.37
N HIS A 355 -3.39 -2.35 3.04
CA HIS A 355 -2.76 -3.32 3.94
C HIS A 355 -1.60 -4.04 3.28
N MET A 356 -0.86 -4.80 4.09
CA MET A 356 0.30 -5.57 3.67
C MET A 356 -0.05 -6.67 2.65
N TRP A 357 0.75 -6.75 1.58
CA TRP A 357 0.76 -7.80 0.56
C TRP A 357 2.18 -8.30 0.31
N HIS A 358 2.29 -9.48 -0.28
CA HIS A 358 3.54 -10.15 -0.63
C HIS A 358 3.53 -10.59 -2.09
N CYS A 359 4.68 -10.52 -2.76
CA CYS A 359 4.90 -11.17 -4.05
C CYS A 359 6.37 -11.60 -4.20
N TYR A 360 6.65 -12.42 -5.20
CA TYR A 360 8.03 -12.79 -5.53
C TYR A 360 8.80 -11.59 -6.11
N PRO A 361 10.15 -11.60 -6.10
CA PRO A 361 10.97 -10.51 -6.66
C PRO A 361 10.71 -10.14 -8.12
N ASP A 362 10.12 -11.05 -8.89
CA ASP A 362 9.72 -10.86 -10.28
C ASP A 362 8.21 -10.58 -10.44
N GLY A 363 7.52 -10.20 -9.37
CA GLY A 363 6.14 -9.72 -9.38
C GLY A 363 5.06 -10.81 -9.38
N ARG A 364 5.43 -12.07 -9.59
CA ARG A 364 4.48 -13.20 -9.60
C ARG A 364 3.84 -13.46 -8.25
N ASP A 365 2.69 -14.12 -8.29
CA ASP A 365 1.93 -14.63 -7.14
C ASP A 365 1.68 -13.59 -6.01
N PRO A 366 1.03 -12.45 -6.29
CA PRO A 366 0.67 -11.49 -5.26
C PRO A 366 -0.39 -12.05 -4.29
N ARG A 367 -0.09 -12.05 -2.98
CA ARG A 367 -0.96 -12.61 -1.92
C ARG A 367 -1.06 -11.69 -0.70
N SER A 368 -2.17 -11.84 0.04
CA SER A 368 -2.36 -11.20 1.34
C SER A 368 -2.82 -12.20 2.40
N PHE A 369 -2.22 -12.12 3.58
CA PHE A 369 -2.55 -12.93 4.78
C PHE A 369 -3.07 -12.08 5.94
N HIS A 370 -3.32 -10.79 5.71
CA HIS A 370 -3.57 -9.81 6.78
C HIS A 370 -4.62 -8.75 6.40
N ALA A 371 -5.60 -8.53 7.27
CA ALA A 371 -6.46 -7.36 7.43
C ALA A 371 -7.24 -6.87 6.19
N ASN A 372 -7.31 -7.63 5.10
CA ASN A 372 -7.96 -7.16 3.86
C ASN A 372 -9.51 -7.24 3.86
N TYR A 373 -10.14 -7.83 4.90
CA TYR A 373 -11.60 -8.04 4.93
C TYR A 373 -12.28 -7.43 6.17
N PRO A 374 -12.35 -6.09 6.30
CA PRO A 374 -13.06 -5.45 7.40
C PRO A 374 -14.55 -5.82 7.43
N LEU A 375 -15.16 -5.80 8.62
CA LEU A 375 -16.61 -5.89 8.76
C LEU A 375 -17.30 -4.57 8.35
N PRO A 376 -18.52 -4.61 7.78
CA PRO A 376 -19.27 -5.79 7.38
C PRO A 376 -18.63 -6.50 6.18
N LEU A 377 -18.64 -7.84 6.19
CA LEU A 377 -18.19 -8.62 5.03
C LEU A 377 -19.11 -8.39 3.82
N SER A 378 -20.44 -8.31 3.99
CA SER A 378 -21.37 -7.84 2.96
C SER A 378 -22.52 -7.08 3.60
N THR A 379 -23.08 -6.12 2.86
CA THR A 379 -24.36 -5.46 3.20
C THR A 379 -25.49 -5.87 2.24
N VAL A 380 -25.19 -6.70 1.23
CA VAL A 380 -26.16 -7.13 0.23
C VAL A 380 -27.27 -7.99 0.86
N GLY A 381 -28.52 -7.61 0.61
CA GLY A 381 -29.70 -8.29 1.16
C GLY A 381 -30.03 -7.90 2.60
N GLY A 382 -29.62 -6.72 3.05
CA GLY A 382 -30.06 -6.12 4.31
C GLY A 382 -29.30 -6.57 5.56
N GLU A 383 -28.13 -7.19 5.39
CA GLU A 383 -27.30 -7.61 6.53
C GLU A 383 -26.69 -6.38 7.23
N THR A 384 -27.01 -6.19 8.50
CA THR A 384 -26.41 -5.16 9.35
C THR A 384 -25.35 -5.82 10.25
N ARG A 385 -24.06 -5.54 10.01
CA ARG A 385 -22.97 -5.89 10.94
C ARG A 385 -22.32 -4.62 11.50
N PRO A 386 -21.70 -4.68 12.69
CA PRO A 386 -20.94 -3.55 13.24
C PRO A 386 -19.84 -3.11 12.27
N ASN A 387 -19.64 -1.80 12.16
CA ASN A 387 -18.58 -1.23 11.35
C ASN A 387 -17.20 -1.60 11.96
N GLY A 388 -16.49 -2.53 11.32
CA GLY A 388 -15.20 -3.04 11.76
C GLY A 388 -14.04 -2.07 11.56
N LEU A 389 -14.25 -0.98 10.83
CA LEU A 389 -13.23 0.02 10.54
C LEU A 389 -12.69 0.73 11.76
N HIS A 390 -13.49 0.88 12.82
CA HIS A 390 -13.04 1.51 14.05
C HIS A 390 -12.31 0.54 14.99
N LEU A 391 -12.19 -0.73 14.60
CA LEU A 391 -11.61 -1.78 15.44
C LEU A 391 -10.14 -2.06 15.11
N ARG A 392 -9.63 -1.53 14.00
CA ARG A 392 -8.28 -1.78 13.47
C ARG A 392 -7.79 -0.58 12.65
N PRO A 393 -6.49 -0.49 12.29
CA PRO A 393 -5.99 0.55 11.38
C PRO A 393 -6.75 0.56 10.05
N TRP A 394 -6.94 1.75 9.46
CA TRP A 394 -7.48 1.90 8.10
C TRP A 394 -6.41 1.70 7.03
N ALA A 395 -5.17 2.02 7.38
CA ALA A 395 -4.01 1.84 6.53
C ALA A 395 -2.77 1.43 7.33
N GLU A 396 -1.95 0.60 6.72
CA GLU A 396 -0.63 0.18 7.20
C GLU A 396 0.41 0.52 6.15
N PHE A 397 1.34 1.40 6.52
CA PHE A 397 2.39 1.90 5.64
C PHE A 397 3.77 1.40 6.08
N ASN A 398 4.74 1.42 5.16
CA ASN A 398 6.14 1.08 5.44
C ASN A 398 6.31 -0.30 6.11
N CYS A 399 5.55 -1.30 5.65
CA CYS A 399 5.61 -2.65 6.18
C CYS A 399 7.03 -3.22 6.03
N ARG A 400 7.62 -3.71 7.11
CA ARG A 400 9.01 -4.22 7.14
C ARG A 400 9.14 -5.45 8.02
N SER A 401 9.85 -6.46 7.52
CA SER A 401 10.13 -7.68 8.28
C SER A 401 11.06 -7.40 9.47
N ILE A 402 10.82 -8.11 10.58
CA ILE A 402 11.67 -8.02 11.78
C ILE A 402 12.84 -9.01 11.63
N PRO A 403 14.11 -8.59 11.76
CA PRO A 403 15.25 -9.50 11.64
C PRO A 403 15.16 -10.69 12.60
N GLY A 404 15.31 -11.90 12.07
CA GLY A 404 15.28 -13.13 12.89
C GLY A 404 13.89 -13.53 13.38
N SER A 405 12.83 -12.96 12.82
CA SER A 405 11.44 -13.24 13.15
C SER A 405 10.60 -13.45 11.88
N ASN A 406 9.42 -14.06 12.03
CA ASN A 406 8.38 -14.17 11.00
C ASN A 406 7.35 -13.03 11.07
N LYS A 407 7.58 -12.03 11.93
CA LYS A 407 6.69 -10.90 12.16
C LYS A 407 7.15 -9.65 11.40
N TYR A 408 6.24 -8.69 11.31
CA TYR A 408 6.44 -7.42 10.61
C TYR A 408 6.15 -6.25 11.53
N VAL A 409 6.67 -5.07 11.17
CA VAL A 409 6.21 -3.79 11.71
C VAL A 409 5.59 -2.95 10.61
N ALA A 410 4.66 -2.09 10.98
CA ALA A 410 4.06 -1.11 10.09
C ALA A 410 3.71 0.18 10.83
N THR A 411 3.53 1.27 10.07
CA THR A 411 2.95 2.52 10.54
C THR A 411 1.45 2.49 10.27
N ALA A 412 0.65 2.35 11.32
CA ALA A 412 -0.81 2.42 11.28
C ALA A 412 -1.27 3.88 11.13
N GLY A 413 -1.40 4.34 9.89
CA GLY A 413 -1.76 5.71 9.51
C GLY A 413 -3.23 5.85 9.08
N PRO A 414 -3.67 7.08 8.75
CA PRO A 414 -5.00 7.33 8.25
C PRO A 414 -5.08 7.03 6.75
N HIS A 415 -6.30 6.86 6.23
CA HIS A 415 -6.52 6.86 4.78
C HIS A 415 -6.39 8.28 4.24
N HIS A 416 -7.04 9.25 4.90
CA HIS A 416 -6.88 10.66 4.62
C HIS A 416 -5.85 11.26 5.58
N GLY A 417 -4.71 11.72 5.08
CA GLY A 417 -3.64 12.32 5.87
C GLY A 417 -2.30 11.80 5.39
N GLN A 418 -1.23 12.05 6.12
CA GLN A 418 0.09 11.55 5.74
C GLN A 418 0.36 10.16 6.33
N ALA A 419 1.37 9.45 5.82
CA ALA A 419 1.77 8.11 6.30
C ALA A 419 2.46 8.14 7.68
N PHE A 420 1.80 8.76 8.66
CA PHE A 420 2.20 8.85 10.05
C PHE A 420 1.04 8.42 10.95
N GLY A 421 1.36 7.76 12.06
CA GLY A 421 0.36 7.24 12.97
C GLY A 421 0.97 6.49 14.14
N SER A 422 0.32 5.40 14.56
CA SER A 422 0.81 4.50 15.60
C SER A 422 1.72 3.43 14.98
N LEU A 423 2.76 2.99 15.68
CA LEU A 423 3.56 1.85 15.27
C LEU A 423 2.93 0.54 15.75
N VAL A 424 2.83 -0.43 14.86
CA VAL A 424 2.26 -1.74 15.15
C VAL A 424 3.21 -2.86 14.75
N LEU A 425 3.12 -3.96 15.47
CA LEU A 425 3.68 -5.25 15.12
C LEU A 425 2.57 -6.14 14.57
N ILE A 426 2.87 -6.86 13.48
CA ILE A 426 1.95 -7.76 12.78
C ILE A 426 2.51 -9.19 12.86
N ASP A 427 1.72 -10.11 13.40
CA ASP A 427 2.02 -11.54 13.49
C ASP A 427 1.12 -12.35 12.56
N ILE A 428 1.63 -12.65 11.37
CA ILE A 428 0.95 -13.46 10.36
C ILE A 428 1.01 -14.96 10.63
N ALA A 429 1.43 -15.43 11.80
CA ALA A 429 1.19 -16.81 12.23
C ALA A 429 -0.10 -16.93 13.06
N THR A 430 -0.64 -15.81 13.53
CA THR A 430 -1.92 -15.75 14.24
C THR A 430 -3.07 -15.69 13.23
N LEU A 431 -4.17 -16.41 13.50
CA LEU A 431 -5.39 -16.35 12.70
C LEU A 431 -5.92 -14.91 12.64
N ASP A 432 -6.24 -14.42 11.43
CA ASP A 432 -6.86 -13.11 11.24
C ASP A 432 -8.35 -13.14 11.62
N ASP A 433 -8.70 -12.46 12.71
CA ASP A 433 -10.08 -12.23 13.16
C ASP A 433 -10.78 -11.04 12.46
N ASN A 434 -10.15 -10.49 11.43
CA ASN A 434 -10.52 -9.26 10.71
C ASN A 434 -10.54 -8.02 11.60
N LYS A 435 -9.83 -8.06 12.74
CA LYS A 435 -9.71 -6.97 13.72
C LYS A 435 -8.25 -6.77 14.11
N MET A 436 -7.86 -7.19 15.32
CA MET A 436 -6.59 -6.87 15.97
C MET A 436 -5.87 -8.13 16.47
N SER A 437 -6.39 -9.33 16.21
CA SER A 437 -5.74 -10.60 16.64
C SER A 437 -4.27 -10.67 16.23
N GLN A 438 -3.96 -10.31 14.99
CA GLN A 438 -2.61 -10.27 14.42
C GLN A 438 -1.83 -9.00 14.78
N VAL A 439 -2.47 -7.97 15.36
CA VAL A 439 -1.88 -6.64 15.50
C VAL A 439 -1.66 -6.29 16.97
N LYS A 440 -0.43 -5.91 17.32
CA LYS A 440 -0.09 -5.33 18.63
C LYS A 440 0.51 -3.95 18.47
N ARG A 441 0.09 -3.00 19.29
CA ARG A 441 0.63 -1.63 19.29
C ARG A 441 1.98 -1.59 19.98
N ILE A 442 3.00 -1.18 19.24
CA ILE A 442 4.31 -0.82 19.80
C ILE A 442 4.18 0.52 20.54
N THR A 443 3.38 1.44 20.01
CA THR A 443 3.12 2.77 20.59
C THR A 443 1.65 2.92 21.00
N PRO A 444 1.20 2.23 22.06
CA PRO A 444 -0.21 2.22 22.49
C PRO A 444 -0.73 3.59 22.95
N GLU A 445 0.16 4.55 23.17
CA GLU A 445 -0.16 5.93 23.55
C GLU A 445 -0.62 6.81 22.37
N VAL A 446 -0.49 6.32 21.14
CA VAL A 446 -0.97 6.98 19.91
C VAL A 446 -2.13 6.17 19.36
N LYS A 447 -3.28 6.84 19.21
CA LYS A 447 -4.49 6.28 18.62
C LYS A 447 -4.27 6.03 17.13
N PHE A 448 -5.07 5.16 16.53
CA PHE A 448 -5.11 5.03 15.08
C PHE A 448 -5.85 6.25 14.51
N PRO A 449 -5.16 7.14 13.79
CA PRO A 449 -5.77 8.33 13.22
C PRO A 449 -6.86 7.91 12.25
N GLU A 450 -7.95 8.70 12.20
CA GLU A 450 -9.18 8.42 11.44
C GLU A 450 -10.00 7.21 11.95
N ALA A 451 -9.36 6.07 12.18
CA ALA A 451 -10.01 4.85 12.64
C ALA A 451 -10.61 5.00 14.04
N GLU A 452 -9.86 5.53 15.01
CA GLU A 452 -10.33 5.70 16.39
C GLU A 452 -10.78 7.13 16.71
N THR A 453 -10.30 8.10 15.93
CA THR A 453 -10.46 9.52 16.26
C THR A 453 -11.43 10.24 15.33
N GLY A 454 -11.81 9.63 14.19
CA GLY A 454 -12.61 10.27 13.15
C GLY A 454 -11.97 11.54 12.54
N THR A 455 -10.71 11.81 12.89
CA THR A 455 -10.01 13.06 12.60
C THR A 455 -8.54 12.78 12.28
N ARG A 456 -7.88 13.80 11.73
CA ARG A 456 -6.49 13.76 11.24
C ARG A 456 -5.62 14.67 12.10
N HIS A 457 -5.76 14.57 13.42
CA HIS A 457 -5.03 15.45 14.31
C HIS A 457 -3.54 15.11 14.29
N TRP A 458 -2.71 16.15 14.30
CA TRP A 458 -1.26 16.03 14.29
C TRP A 458 -0.71 15.14 15.41
N ASP A 459 -1.36 15.14 16.58
CA ASP A 459 -0.95 14.32 17.72
C ASP A 459 -1.23 12.83 17.55
N ASP A 460 -2.16 12.45 16.67
CA ASP A 460 -2.44 11.06 16.31
C ASP A 460 -1.58 10.60 15.11
N MET A 461 -0.96 11.53 14.38
CA MET A 461 -0.03 11.31 13.26
C MET A 461 1.43 11.52 13.69
N ALA A 462 1.79 10.91 14.83
CA ALA A 462 3.01 11.25 15.55
C ALA A 462 4.25 10.45 15.11
N TYR A 463 4.13 9.14 14.85
CA TYR A 463 5.23 8.30 14.39
C TYR A 463 5.19 8.07 12.89
N GLY A 464 6.33 7.88 12.24
CA GLY A 464 6.40 7.54 10.81
C GLY A 464 7.06 6.19 10.59
N THR A 465 7.94 6.11 9.60
CA THR A 465 8.70 4.92 9.23
C THR A 465 9.38 4.28 10.45
N CYS A 466 9.22 2.96 10.58
CA CYS A 466 9.83 2.16 11.62
C CYS A 466 10.87 1.21 11.03
N TRP A 467 12.05 1.17 11.63
CA TRP A 467 13.10 0.22 11.29
C TRP A 467 13.32 -0.75 12.47
N PRO A 468 12.89 -2.01 12.38
CA PRO A 468 13.06 -2.97 13.45
C PRO A 468 14.51 -3.48 13.51
N LEU A 469 15.07 -3.50 14.72
CA LEU A 469 16.33 -4.20 15.03
C LEU A 469 16.05 -5.58 15.63
N SER A 470 14.91 -5.72 16.31
CA SER A 470 14.33 -6.96 16.82
C SER A 470 12.84 -6.74 17.08
N GLU A 471 12.14 -7.73 17.68
CA GLU A 471 10.76 -7.54 18.17
C GLU A 471 10.65 -6.58 19.37
N ARG A 472 11.80 -6.11 19.91
CA ARG A 472 11.90 -5.33 21.15
C ARG A 472 12.62 -3.99 20.98
N LEU A 473 13.22 -3.72 19.82
CA LEU A 473 14.02 -2.51 19.62
C LEU A 473 13.87 -2.00 18.19
N PHE A 474 13.62 -0.71 18.06
CA PHE A 474 13.23 -0.05 16.83
C PHE A 474 13.95 1.30 16.68
N LEU A 475 14.24 1.69 15.44
CA LEU A 475 14.47 3.09 15.09
C LEU A 475 13.18 3.62 14.48
N THR A 476 12.83 4.86 14.78
CA THR A 476 11.67 5.49 14.19
C THR A 476 11.85 7.00 14.16
N ASN A 477 11.00 7.67 13.38
CA ASN A 477 10.80 9.08 13.59
C ASN A 477 9.56 9.36 14.45
N TYR A 478 9.65 10.39 15.28
CA TYR A 478 8.54 10.94 16.03
C TYR A 478 8.52 12.45 15.81
N LYS A 479 7.46 12.93 15.16
CA LYS A 479 7.33 14.32 14.71
C LYS A 479 8.56 14.78 13.91
N ASP A 480 9.40 15.61 14.50
CA ASP A 480 10.58 16.25 13.91
C ASP A 480 11.91 15.56 14.25
N GLY A 481 11.90 14.43 14.98
CA GLY A 481 13.13 13.77 15.42
C GLY A 481 13.24 12.30 15.02
N VAL A 482 14.48 11.81 14.94
CA VAL A 482 14.84 10.39 14.90
C VAL A 482 15.04 9.90 16.33
N TYR A 483 14.49 8.72 16.64
CA TYR A 483 14.52 8.13 17.97
C TYR A 483 14.89 6.65 17.94
N VAL A 484 15.55 6.21 19.02
CA VAL A 484 15.56 4.81 19.43
C VAL A 484 14.35 4.56 20.32
N LEU A 485 13.57 3.53 20.01
CA LEU A 485 12.35 3.13 20.72
C LEU A 485 12.45 1.66 21.10
N ASP A 486 12.09 1.30 22.33
CA ASP A 486 11.89 -0.10 22.74
C ASP A 486 10.41 -0.45 22.91
N GLU A 487 10.11 -1.75 23.06
CA GLU A 487 8.77 -2.25 23.32
C GLU A 487 8.19 -1.82 24.67
N LEU A 488 9.04 -1.37 25.61
CA LEU A 488 8.66 -0.91 26.94
C LEU A 488 8.17 0.54 26.94
N GLY A 489 8.29 1.24 25.81
CA GLY A 489 7.91 2.64 25.63
C GLY A 489 9.01 3.62 26.06
N ASN A 490 10.26 3.18 26.22
CA ASN A 490 11.41 4.09 26.33
C ASN A 490 11.72 4.66 24.94
N ARG A 491 11.73 5.99 24.84
CA ARG A 491 11.98 6.72 23.59
C ARG A 491 13.08 7.75 23.79
N GLU A 492 14.18 7.61 23.05
CA GLU A 492 15.39 8.41 23.20
C GLU A 492 15.83 9.09 21.90
N LEU A 493 15.95 10.42 21.96
CA LEU A 493 16.25 11.25 20.80
C LEU A 493 17.67 10.99 20.28
N VAL A 494 17.79 10.85 18.97
CA VAL A 494 19.08 10.78 18.26
C VAL A 494 19.42 12.14 17.67
N CYS A 495 18.51 12.71 16.89
CA CYS A 495 18.63 14.05 16.31
C CYS A 495 17.26 14.63 16.00
N ARG A 496 17.18 15.94 15.84
CA ARG A 496 15.97 16.69 15.49
C ARG A 496 16.24 17.57 14.28
N VAL A 497 15.25 17.71 13.40
CA VAL A 497 15.27 18.67 12.29
C VAL A 497 14.45 19.91 12.63
N THR A 498 14.78 21.05 12.03
CA THR A 498 14.10 22.33 12.27
C THR A 498 13.28 22.78 11.04
N ASN A 499 12.81 24.03 11.05
CA ASN A 499 12.07 24.66 9.94
C ASN A 499 10.74 23.98 9.56
N GLY A 500 10.15 23.22 10.49
CA GLY A 500 8.93 22.46 10.18
C GLY A 500 9.19 21.39 9.12
N LEU A 501 10.36 20.76 9.16
CA LEU A 501 10.64 19.51 8.46
C LEU A 501 10.34 18.34 9.41
N ARG A 502 10.20 17.15 8.83
CA ARG A 502 10.19 15.87 9.54
C ARG A 502 11.48 15.13 9.25
N ALA A 503 12.06 14.53 10.27
CA ALA A 503 13.07 13.50 10.06
C ALA A 503 12.33 12.20 9.72
N ILE A 504 12.69 11.50 8.65
CA ILE A 504 12.01 10.27 8.21
C ILE A 504 13.02 9.22 7.74
N ASP A 505 12.55 7.99 7.60
CA ASP A 505 13.30 6.85 7.05
C ASP A 505 14.66 6.62 7.73
N PRO A 506 14.73 6.42 9.06
CA PRO A 506 15.99 6.11 9.72
C PRO A 506 16.48 4.69 9.37
N ILE A 507 17.72 4.60 8.89
CA ILE A 507 18.35 3.36 8.41
C ILE A 507 19.69 3.16 9.13
N PRO A 508 19.97 1.99 9.73
CA PRO A 508 21.31 1.64 10.21
C PRO A 508 22.34 1.75 9.08
N PHE A 509 23.31 2.64 9.23
CA PHE A 509 24.31 2.91 8.20
C PHE A 509 25.45 1.89 8.29
N ARG A 510 25.17 0.68 7.81
CA ARG A 510 26.11 -0.46 7.79
C ARG A 510 25.67 -1.53 6.80
N ALA A 511 26.56 -2.47 6.50
CA ALA A 511 26.18 -3.71 5.83
C ALA A 511 25.13 -4.49 6.64
N ARG A 512 24.21 -5.16 5.93
CA ARG A 512 23.10 -5.94 6.50
C ARG A 512 23.14 -7.37 5.99
N LYS A 513 22.53 -8.30 6.74
CA LYS A 513 22.35 -9.67 6.26
C LYS A 513 21.47 -9.64 5.01
N LYS A 514 22.00 -10.12 3.89
CA LYS A 514 21.26 -10.26 2.64
C LYS A 514 20.30 -11.46 2.74
N PRO A 515 18.99 -11.30 2.45
CA PRO A 515 18.06 -12.41 2.33
C PRO A 515 18.47 -13.40 1.21
N PRO A 516 17.86 -14.60 1.16
CA PRO A 516 18.04 -15.51 0.04
C PRO A 516 17.69 -14.84 -1.31
N VAL A 517 18.39 -15.25 -2.36
CA VAL A 517 18.02 -14.88 -3.73
C VAL A 517 17.00 -15.91 -4.22
N ILE A 518 15.81 -15.44 -4.56
CA ILE A 518 14.78 -16.28 -5.18
C ILE A 518 14.97 -16.26 -6.70
N PRO A 519 15.03 -17.42 -7.38
CA PRO A 519 15.11 -17.46 -8.83
C PRO A 519 13.89 -16.80 -9.51
N THR A 520 14.17 -16.00 -10.53
CA THR A 520 13.15 -15.47 -11.44
C THR A 520 12.67 -16.62 -12.33
N GLU A 521 11.36 -16.83 -12.42
CA GLU A 521 10.76 -17.90 -13.25
C GLU A 521 9.88 -17.35 -14.37
N THR A 522 9.76 -16.04 -14.45
CA THR A 522 9.05 -15.33 -15.52
C THR A 522 9.99 -14.91 -16.65
N PHE A 523 9.42 -14.64 -17.83
CA PHE A 523 10.15 -14.21 -19.04
C PHE A 523 9.85 -12.73 -19.34
N GLN A 524 10.32 -11.85 -18.47
CA GLN A 524 10.14 -10.39 -18.57
C GLN A 524 11.45 -9.69 -18.98
N GLY A 525 11.34 -8.50 -19.56
CA GLY A 525 12.51 -7.65 -19.88
C GLY A 525 13.48 -8.30 -20.85
N GLU A 526 14.78 -8.23 -20.57
CA GLU A 526 15.82 -8.91 -21.37
C GLU A 526 15.67 -10.44 -21.43
N ARG A 527 14.86 -11.05 -20.54
CA ARG A 527 14.52 -12.48 -20.59
C ARG A 527 13.31 -12.79 -21.46
N PHE A 528 12.60 -11.78 -21.94
CA PHE A 528 11.46 -11.97 -22.82
C PHE A 528 11.88 -12.77 -24.05
N ALA A 529 11.14 -13.84 -24.35
CA ALA A 529 11.43 -14.73 -25.45
C ALA A 529 10.13 -15.19 -26.10
N GLU A 530 10.08 -15.19 -27.44
CA GLU A 530 8.92 -15.65 -28.22
C GLU A 530 8.54 -17.11 -27.90
N ASN A 531 9.48 -17.92 -27.39
CA ASN A 531 9.27 -19.32 -27.01
C ASN A 531 9.08 -19.52 -25.49
N ALA A 532 8.77 -18.47 -24.73
CA ALA A 532 8.39 -18.62 -23.34
C ALA A 532 7.18 -19.57 -23.23
N SER A 533 7.15 -20.41 -22.19
CA SER A 533 6.00 -21.28 -21.97
C SER A 533 4.75 -20.43 -21.71
N GLU A 534 3.59 -20.94 -22.12
CA GLU A 534 2.30 -20.33 -21.79
C GLU A 534 2.16 -20.08 -20.29
N ALA A 535 1.61 -18.93 -19.93
CA ALA A 535 1.19 -18.68 -18.56
C ALA A 535 -0.10 -19.46 -18.29
N THR A 536 -0.23 -20.02 -17.08
CA THR A 536 -1.41 -20.82 -16.73
C THR A 536 -1.92 -20.50 -15.33
N ILE A 537 -3.23 -20.61 -15.15
CA ILE A 537 -3.89 -20.52 -13.85
C ILE A 537 -4.64 -21.82 -13.58
N SER A 538 -4.46 -22.33 -12.37
CA SER A 538 -5.13 -23.52 -11.87
C SER A 538 -5.85 -23.24 -10.55
N VAL A 539 -7.06 -23.78 -10.38
CA VAL A 539 -7.76 -23.85 -9.09
C VAL A 539 -7.93 -25.32 -8.73
N MET A 540 -7.44 -25.71 -7.55
CA MET A 540 -7.48 -27.12 -7.14
C MET A 540 -8.91 -27.60 -6.91
N ASN A 541 -9.73 -26.81 -6.21
CA ASN A 541 -11.15 -27.06 -6.04
C ASN A 541 -11.91 -25.76 -5.69
N VAL A 542 -12.82 -25.30 -6.55
CA VAL A 542 -13.60 -24.07 -6.35
C VAL A 542 -14.53 -24.11 -5.12
N TYR A 543 -14.88 -25.30 -4.64
CA TYR A 543 -15.71 -25.50 -3.45
C TYR A 543 -14.91 -25.40 -2.14
N MET A 544 -13.59 -25.30 -2.20
CA MET A 544 -12.76 -25.00 -1.03
C MET A 544 -12.78 -23.49 -0.76
N ALA A 545 -13.46 -23.09 0.31
CA ALA A 545 -13.56 -21.72 0.78
C ALA A 545 -13.44 -21.65 2.30
N ASP A 546 -13.21 -20.46 2.84
CA ASP A 546 -13.45 -20.18 4.26
C ASP A 546 -14.96 -20.14 4.59
N GLU A 547 -15.31 -20.06 5.88
CA GLU A 547 -16.69 -20.07 6.39
C GLU A 547 -17.62 -19.06 5.70
N TYR A 548 -17.09 -17.94 5.19
CA TYR A 548 -17.91 -16.91 4.54
C TYR A 548 -18.01 -17.09 3.02
N GLY A 549 -17.09 -17.83 2.42
CA GLY A 549 -17.06 -18.14 0.99
C GLY A 549 -17.77 -19.45 0.63
N GLU A 550 -18.36 -20.16 1.59
CA GLU A 550 -19.14 -21.37 1.31
C GLU A 550 -20.29 -21.08 0.34
N LEU A 551 -20.39 -21.90 -0.71
CA LEU A 551 -21.47 -21.81 -1.68
C LEU A 551 -22.78 -22.32 -1.06
N PRO A 552 -23.95 -21.83 -1.50
CA PRO A 552 -25.23 -22.36 -1.05
C PRO A 552 -25.33 -23.87 -1.27
N GLU A 553 -25.99 -24.59 -0.36
CA GLU A 553 -26.17 -26.04 -0.45
C GLU A 553 -26.78 -26.46 -1.81
N GLY A 554 -26.20 -27.49 -2.43
CA GLY A 554 -26.62 -27.99 -3.73
C GLY A 554 -26.24 -27.11 -4.92
N THR A 555 -25.42 -26.07 -4.73
CA THR A 555 -24.90 -25.28 -5.85
C THR A 555 -23.91 -26.11 -6.66
N GLU A 556 -24.19 -26.29 -7.94
CA GLU A 556 -23.28 -26.85 -8.93
C GLU A 556 -22.70 -25.72 -9.79
N ILE A 557 -21.37 -25.69 -9.91
CA ILE A 557 -20.63 -24.75 -10.75
C ILE A 557 -20.19 -25.46 -12.03
N GLU A 558 -20.54 -24.90 -13.19
CA GLU A 558 -20.17 -25.43 -14.50
C GLU A 558 -18.97 -24.72 -15.13
N GLN A 559 -18.83 -23.41 -14.86
CA GLN A 559 -17.83 -22.57 -15.53
C GLN A 559 -17.21 -21.54 -14.58
N LEU A 560 -15.95 -21.19 -14.85
CA LEU A 560 -15.27 -20.04 -14.27
C LEU A 560 -15.18 -18.96 -15.35
N ARG A 561 -15.70 -17.76 -15.07
CA ARG A 561 -15.54 -16.58 -15.92
C ARG A 561 -14.28 -15.82 -15.54
N VAL A 562 -13.51 -15.41 -16.53
CA VAL A 562 -12.32 -14.56 -16.38
C VAL A 562 -12.61 -13.17 -16.91
N ILE A 563 -12.34 -12.14 -16.10
CA ILE A 563 -12.65 -10.74 -16.42
C ILE A 563 -11.43 -9.88 -16.17
N GLN A 564 -11.05 -9.06 -17.15
CA GLN A 564 -10.06 -7.99 -16.97
C GLN A 564 -10.73 -6.76 -16.35
N VAL A 565 -10.15 -6.23 -15.27
CA VAL A 565 -10.45 -4.91 -14.73
C VAL A 565 -9.58 -3.88 -15.43
N LEU A 566 -10.19 -2.81 -15.93
CA LEU A 566 -9.47 -1.74 -16.61
C LEU A 566 -9.07 -0.65 -15.61
N PRO A 567 -7.81 -0.19 -15.66
CA PRO A 567 -7.38 0.94 -14.87
C PRO A 567 -8.13 2.20 -15.30
N LYS A 568 -8.33 3.13 -14.36
CA LYS A 568 -9.14 4.33 -14.60
C LYS A 568 -8.37 5.35 -15.42
N SER A 569 -8.87 5.72 -16.59
CA SER A 569 -8.18 6.69 -17.48
C SER A 569 -8.61 8.15 -17.34
N THR A 570 -9.58 8.44 -16.47
CA THR A 570 -9.96 9.82 -16.13
C THR A 570 -9.60 10.18 -14.70
N THR A 571 -9.35 11.46 -14.46
CA THR A 571 -8.80 11.96 -13.18
C THR A 571 -9.82 11.95 -12.04
N ASN A 572 -11.10 12.14 -12.33
CA ASN A 572 -12.14 12.26 -11.32
C ASN A 572 -12.93 10.95 -11.18
N ALA A 573 -13.05 10.48 -9.94
CA ALA A 573 -13.76 9.28 -9.49
C ALA A 573 -14.98 8.89 -10.35
N ASN A 574 -15.94 9.82 -10.47
CA ASN A 574 -17.26 9.61 -11.06
C ASN A 574 -17.51 10.50 -12.29
N ASN A 575 -16.46 11.01 -12.92
CA ASN A 575 -16.58 11.78 -14.16
C ASN A 575 -15.71 11.18 -15.29
N PRO A 576 -16.30 10.55 -16.31
CA PRO A 576 -17.73 10.28 -16.43
C PRO A 576 -18.18 9.22 -15.43
N ARG A 577 -19.48 9.22 -15.11
CA ARG A 577 -20.12 8.14 -14.37
C ARG A 577 -20.43 7.03 -15.38
N ILE A 578 -19.89 5.82 -15.14
CA ILE A 578 -20.05 4.68 -16.06
C ILE A 578 -21.11 3.67 -15.64
N GLY A 579 -21.70 3.87 -14.47
CA GLY A 579 -22.83 3.09 -13.96
C GLY A 579 -23.37 3.66 -12.66
N PHE A 580 -24.39 3.01 -12.11
CA PHE A 580 -25.01 3.46 -10.86
C PHE A 580 -24.12 3.31 -9.63
N GLY A 581 -23.22 2.31 -9.63
CA GLY A 581 -22.19 2.22 -8.60
C GLY A 581 -21.27 3.45 -8.63
N ASP A 582 -21.09 4.11 -7.48
CA ASP A 582 -19.98 5.05 -7.34
C ASP A 582 -18.65 4.33 -7.57
N GLN A 583 -17.73 4.99 -8.27
CA GLN A 583 -16.39 4.50 -8.57
C GLN A 583 -16.36 3.19 -9.37
N SER A 584 -17.41 2.97 -10.16
CA SER A 584 -17.58 1.78 -11.01
C SER A 584 -16.32 1.44 -11.83
N LEU A 585 -16.04 0.14 -11.90
CA LEU A 585 -14.93 -0.43 -12.65
C LEU A 585 -15.33 -0.71 -14.10
N ALA A 586 -14.54 -0.25 -15.07
CA ALA A 586 -14.63 -0.67 -16.44
C ALA A 586 -14.02 -2.07 -16.56
N ARG A 587 -14.62 -2.94 -17.38
CA ARG A 587 -14.34 -4.36 -17.41
C ARG A 587 -14.42 -4.91 -18.83
N ILE A 588 -13.60 -5.92 -19.12
CA ILE A 588 -13.71 -6.74 -20.32
C ILE A 588 -13.88 -8.19 -19.88
N PRO A 589 -15.00 -8.86 -20.18
CA PRO A 589 -15.08 -10.30 -20.01
C PRO A 589 -14.15 -10.93 -21.04
N LEU A 590 -13.21 -11.78 -20.60
CA LEU A 590 -12.25 -12.41 -21.51
C LEU A 590 -12.73 -13.78 -21.97
N GLY A 591 -13.60 -14.42 -21.20
CA GLY A 591 -14.24 -15.69 -21.54
C GLY A 591 -14.52 -16.55 -20.33
N VAL A 592 -14.95 -17.77 -20.59
CA VAL A 592 -15.24 -18.82 -19.61
C VAL A 592 -14.42 -20.07 -19.89
N VAL A 593 -14.14 -20.82 -18.83
CA VAL A 593 -13.45 -22.12 -18.85
C VAL A 593 -14.25 -23.13 -18.02
N PRO A 594 -14.19 -24.43 -18.36
CA PRO A 594 -14.95 -25.44 -17.64
C PRO A 594 -14.44 -25.61 -16.20
N VAL A 595 -15.39 -25.85 -15.28
CA VAL A 595 -15.13 -26.41 -13.96
C VAL A 595 -15.44 -27.89 -14.03
N GLU A 596 -14.48 -28.73 -13.66
CA GLU A 596 -14.66 -30.19 -13.68
C GLU A 596 -15.56 -30.66 -12.52
N GLU A 597 -16.05 -31.90 -12.58
CA GLU A 597 -16.93 -32.46 -11.55
C GLU A 597 -16.32 -32.44 -10.13
N ASP A 598 -14.99 -32.50 -10.01
CA ASP A 598 -14.27 -32.39 -8.73
C ASP A 598 -14.03 -30.94 -8.27
N GLY A 599 -14.57 -29.97 -9.00
CA GLY A 599 -14.43 -28.53 -8.76
C GLY A 599 -13.13 -27.93 -9.29
N SER A 600 -12.28 -28.69 -9.99
CA SER A 600 -10.99 -28.18 -10.46
C SER A 600 -11.08 -27.38 -11.76
N VAL A 601 -10.15 -26.44 -11.95
CA VAL A 601 -10.09 -25.55 -13.12
C VAL A 601 -8.66 -25.40 -13.60
N PHE A 602 -8.42 -25.47 -14.90
CA PHE A 602 -7.08 -25.28 -15.49
C PHE A 602 -7.16 -24.65 -16.88
N PHE A 603 -6.53 -23.48 -17.06
CA PHE A 603 -6.63 -22.69 -18.28
C PHE A 603 -5.39 -21.84 -18.59
N GLU A 604 -5.29 -21.42 -19.85
CA GLU A 604 -4.28 -20.50 -20.36
C GLU A 604 -4.58 -19.08 -19.87
N ALA A 605 -3.62 -18.47 -19.21
CA ALA A 605 -3.86 -17.26 -18.45
C ALA A 605 -3.54 -16.00 -19.27
N PRO A 606 -4.41 -14.98 -19.24
CA PRO A 606 -4.10 -13.65 -19.73
C PRO A 606 -2.88 -13.08 -18.99
N ILE A 607 -1.80 -12.83 -19.72
CA ILE A 607 -0.59 -12.21 -19.18
C ILE A 607 -0.76 -10.70 -19.07
N GLU A 608 -0.12 -10.11 -18.07
CA GLU A 608 0.00 -8.64 -17.94
C GLU A 608 -1.36 -7.91 -17.84
N LYS A 609 -2.37 -8.62 -17.32
CA LYS A 609 -3.74 -8.12 -17.17
C LYS A 609 -4.23 -8.31 -15.75
N ALA A 610 -4.84 -7.25 -15.21
CA ALA A 610 -5.52 -7.28 -13.92
C ALA A 610 -6.80 -8.12 -14.04
N VAL A 611 -6.77 -9.38 -13.64
CA VAL A 611 -7.90 -10.31 -13.80
C VAL A 611 -8.52 -10.71 -12.47
N TYR A 612 -9.82 -10.98 -12.52
CA TYR A 612 -10.57 -11.59 -11.43
C TYR A 612 -11.55 -12.62 -11.95
N PHE A 613 -12.10 -13.44 -11.05
CA PHE A 613 -12.91 -14.60 -11.42
C PHE A 613 -14.32 -14.56 -10.86
N GLN A 614 -15.25 -15.19 -11.60
CA GLN A 614 -16.62 -15.46 -11.15
C GLN A 614 -16.98 -16.93 -11.37
N LEU A 615 -17.59 -17.57 -10.36
CA LEU A 615 -18.10 -18.94 -10.45
C LEU A 615 -19.51 -18.91 -11.00
N LEU A 616 -19.78 -19.64 -12.09
CA LEU A 616 -21.06 -19.66 -12.79
C LEU A 616 -21.82 -20.97 -12.56
N ASP A 617 -23.10 -20.87 -12.25
CA ASP A 617 -24.00 -22.03 -12.19
C ASP A 617 -24.40 -22.54 -13.59
N LYS A 618 -25.24 -23.58 -13.62
CA LYS A 618 -25.81 -24.15 -14.86
C LYS A 618 -26.65 -23.20 -15.72
N ASN A 619 -27.07 -22.07 -15.16
CA ASN A 619 -27.79 -21.03 -15.89
C ASN A 619 -26.83 -19.96 -16.42
N GLY A 620 -25.53 -20.09 -16.14
CA GLY A 620 -24.52 -19.11 -16.50
C GLY A 620 -24.48 -17.88 -15.60
N MET A 621 -25.16 -17.92 -14.44
CA MET A 621 -25.25 -16.79 -13.50
C MET A 621 -24.13 -16.87 -12.46
N ALA A 622 -23.50 -15.74 -12.16
CA ALA A 622 -22.42 -15.70 -11.16
C ALA A 622 -22.94 -15.92 -9.73
N VAL A 623 -22.52 -17.02 -9.11
CA VAL A 623 -22.82 -17.35 -7.71
C VAL A 623 -21.87 -16.61 -6.77
N GLN A 624 -20.60 -16.49 -7.14
CA GLN A 624 -19.55 -15.83 -6.36
C GLN A 624 -18.65 -15.03 -7.28
N SER A 625 -18.16 -13.89 -6.77
CA SER A 625 -17.21 -13.01 -7.47
C SER A 625 -16.04 -12.68 -6.56
N MET A 626 -14.83 -12.80 -7.10
CA MET A 626 -13.63 -12.22 -6.50
C MET A 626 -13.81 -10.68 -6.43
N ARG A 627 -13.42 -10.08 -5.30
CA ARG A 627 -13.42 -8.61 -5.09
C ARG A 627 -11.99 -8.13 -4.90
N SER A 628 -11.11 -8.40 -5.84
CA SER A 628 -9.70 -8.03 -5.90
C SER A 628 -9.25 -8.38 -7.31
N VAL A 629 -7.99 -8.14 -7.66
CA VAL A 629 -7.39 -8.66 -8.89
C VAL A 629 -6.14 -9.46 -8.58
N THR A 630 -5.83 -10.39 -9.46
CA THR A 630 -4.52 -10.98 -9.63
C THR A 630 -4.04 -10.72 -11.06
N TYR A 631 -2.82 -11.12 -11.37
CA TYR A 631 -2.23 -11.08 -12.71
C TYR A 631 -1.15 -12.15 -12.80
N VAL A 632 -0.77 -12.51 -14.02
CA VAL A 632 0.36 -13.41 -14.28
C VAL A 632 1.30 -12.80 -15.31
N HIS A 633 2.55 -13.23 -15.27
CA HIS A 633 3.59 -12.85 -16.22
C HIS A 633 3.85 -13.96 -17.25
N PRO A 634 4.51 -13.67 -18.38
CA PRO A 634 4.94 -14.69 -19.34
C PRO A 634 5.70 -15.85 -18.66
N GLY A 635 5.26 -17.09 -18.88
CA GLY A 635 5.82 -18.31 -18.28
C GLY A 635 5.35 -18.66 -16.87
N GLU A 636 4.56 -17.81 -16.23
CA GLU A 636 4.12 -18.04 -14.85
C GLU A 636 3.06 -19.15 -14.76
N LYS A 637 3.14 -19.94 -13.68
CA LYS A 637 2.13 -20.94 -13.33
C LYS A 637 1.56 -20.61 -11.96
N MET A 638 0.36 -20.07 -11.93
CA MET A 638 -0.32 -19.66 -10.70
C MET A 638 -1.32 -20.73 -10.26
N THR A 639 -1.27 -21.10 -8.98
CA THR A 639 -2.21 -22.06 -8.38
C THR A 639 -2.95 -21.45 -7.21
N CYS A 640 -4.27 -21.60 -7.20
CA CYS A 640 -5.13 -21.31 -6.05
C CYS A 640 -5.65 -22.63 -5.48
N VAL A 641 -5.75 -22.74 -4.15
CA VAL A 641 -6.30 -23.94 -3.53
C VAL A 641 -7.80 -23.98 -3.72
N GLY A 642 -8.47 -22.84 -3.59
CA GLY A 642 -9.90 -22.71 -3.83
C GLY A 642 -10.33 -21.27 -4.02
N CYS A 643 -11.63 -21.01 -3.93
CA CYS A 643 -12.20 -19.69 -4.17
C CYS A 643 -12.42 -18.97 -2.84
N HIS A 644 -11.39 -18.28 -2.37
CA HIS A 644 -11.32 -17.66 -1.03
C HIS A 644 -11.12 -18.70 0.08
N GLU A 645 -10.19 -19.62 -0.17
CA GLU A 645 -9.81 -20.70 0.73
C GLU A 645 -9.39 -20.19 2.11
N ASN A 646 -9.53 -21.05 3.13
CA ASN A 646 -8.97 -20.78 4.44
C ASN A 646 -7.43 -20.82 4.36
N LYS A 647 -6.81 -19.64 4.41
CA LYS A 647 -5.35 -19.43 4.33
C LYS A 647 -4.56 -20.04 5.49
N TRP A 648 -5.26 -20.48 6.54
CA TRP A 648 -4.69 -21.02 7.78
C TRP A 648 -4.86 -22.53 7.90
N GLU A 649 -5.48 -23.16 6.91
CA GLU A 649 -5.61 -24.61 6.83
C GLU A 649 -4.69 -25.16 5.75
N SER A 650 -4.12 -26.34 6.01
CA SER A 650 -3.41 -27.07 4.96
C SER A 650 -4.40 -27.53 3.88
N PRO A 651 -4.05 -27.45 2.59
CA PRO A 651 -4.91 -27.92 1.51
C PRO A 651 -5.29 -29.41 1.67
N LYS A 652 -6.58 -29.73 1.59
CA LYS A 652 -7.11 -31.10 1.66
C LYS A 652 -7.22 -31.74 0.27
N VAL A 653 -6.11 -31.77 -0.47
CA VAL A 653 -6.08 -32.37 -1.82
C VAL A 653 -5.65 -33.83 -1.72
N HIS A 654 -6.58 -34.76 -1.95
CA HIS A 654 -6.36 -36.20 -1.79
C HIS A 654 -5.97 -36.93 -3.08
N SER A 655 -6.17 -36.30 -4.24
CA SER A 655 -5.79 -36.86 -5.56
C SER A 655 -5.50 -35.73 -6.55
N MET A 656 -4.84 -36.07 -7.68
CA MET A 656 -4.58 -35.10 -8.74
C MET A 656 -5.91 -34.61 -9.35
N PRO A 657 -6.20 -33.29 -9.34
CA PRO A 657 -7.46 -32.77 -9.83
C PRO A 657 -7.69 -33.09 -11.32
N LEU A 658 -8.95 -33.28 -11.72
CA LEU A 658 -9.34 -33.67 -13.08
C LEU A 658 -8.83 -32.70 -14.14
N ALA A 659 -8.91 -31.39 -13.88
CA ALA A 659 -8.49 -30.37 -14.83
C ALA A 659 -6.98 -30.46 -15.13
N MET A 660 -6.17 -30.93 -14.18
CA MET A 660 -4.71 -31.04 -14.34
C MET A 660 -4.29 -32.31 -15.11
N LYS A 661 -5.25 -33.18 -15.49
CA LYS A 661 -5.00 -34.38 -16.29
C LYS A 661 -5.10 -34.11 -17.79
N ARG A 662 -5.50 -32.91 -18.19
CA ARG A 662 -5.60 -32.45 -19.57
C ARG A 662 -4.74 -31.21 -19.79
N LYS A 663 -4.68 -30.77 -21.05
CA LYS A 663 -4.10 -29.47 -21.41
C LYS A 663 -4.92 -28.32 -20.80
N PRO A 664 -4.32 -27.14 -20.56
CA PRO A 664 -5.07 -25.97 -20.14
C PRO A 664 -6.18 -25.66 -21.16
N SER A 665 -7.33 -25.22 -20.68
CA SER A 665 -8.42 -24.78 -21.55
C SER A 665 -8.13 -23.39 -22.11
N GLU A 666 -8.49 -23.18 -23.37
CA GLU A 666 -8.59 -21.85 -23.97
C GLU A 666 -9.83 -21.12 -23.44
N LEU A 667 -9.75 -19.79 -23.33
CA LEU A 667 -10.88 -18.94 -22.96
C LEU A 667 -11.94 -18.95 -24.07
N GLN A 668 -13.17 -19.33 -23.73
CA GLN A 668 -14.28 -19.32 -24.67
C GLN A 668 -15.20 -18.11 -24.45
N PRO A 669 -15.61 -17.38 -25.51
CA PRO A 669 -16.51 -16.26 -25.36
C PRO A 669 -17.90 -16.73 -24.91
N GLU A 670 -18.52 -16.04 -23.95
CA GLU A 670 -19.88 -16.38 -23.49
C GLU A 670 -20.97 -16.02 -24.49
N ILE A 671 -20.73 -14.95 -25.24
CA ILE A 671 -21.55 -14.50 -26.36
C ILE A 671 -20.61 -14.11 -27.50
N LYS A 672 -21.10 -14.13 -28.73
CA LYS A 672 -20.27 -13.84 -29.91
C LYS A 672 -19.57 -12.48 -29.82
N ASP A 673 -20.30 -11.46 -29.39
CA ASP A 673 -19.78 -10.08 -29.27
C ASP A 673 -19.60 -9.66 -27.80
N HIS A 674 -18.66 -10.28 -27.10
CA HIS A 674 -18.38 -10.07 -25.68
C HIS A 674 -17.38 -8.94 -25.39
N VAL A 675 -16.66 -8.44 -26.40
CA VAL A 675 -15.57 -7.48 -26.19
C VAL A 675 -16.11 -6.07 -25.97
N MET A 676 -15.51 -5.32 -25.06
CA MET A 676 -15.98 -3.98 -24.64
C MET A 676 -17.48 -3.95 -24.32
N PHE A 677 -17.93 -4.99 -23.61
CA PHE A 677 -19.34 -5.26 -23.30
C PHE A 677 -20.01 -4.09 -22.55
N SER A 678 -21.13 -3.57 -23.07
CA SER A 678 -21.86 -2.43 -22.46
C SER A 678 -23.37 -2.52 -22.66
N PHE A 679 -24.13 -1.74 -21.88
CA PHE A 679 -25.58 -1.71 -21.99
C PHE A 679 -26.04 -1.36 -23.41
N HIS A 680 -25.51 -0.27 -23.99
CA HIS A 680 -25.99 0.25 -25.28
C HIS A 680 -25.63 -0.62 -26.47
N LYS A 681 -24.49 -1.30 -26.41
CA LYS A 681 -24.00 -2.18 -27.48
C LYS A 681 -24.67 -3.56 -27.42
N ASN A 682 -24.79 -4.14 -26.23
CA ASN A 682 -25.09 -5.56 -26.08
C ASN A 682 -26.46 -5.86 -25.45
N VAL A 683 -26.99 -4.97 -24.61
CA VAL A 683 -28.19 -5.24 -23.80
C VAL A 683 -29.41 -4.53 -24.38
N ARG A 684 -29.28 -3.25 -24.72
CA ARG A 684 -30.36 -2.44 -25.30
C ARG A 684 -30.99 -3.11 -26.54
N PRO A 685 -30.22 -3.62 -27.53
CA PRO A 685 -30.81 -4.28 -28.69
C PRO A 685 -31.66 -5.49 -28.31
N VAL A 686 -31.19 -6.31 -27.34
CA VAL A 686 -31.96 -7.46 -26.85
C VAL A 686 -33.28 -7.01 -26.22
N LEU A 687 -33.23 -6.00 -25.35
CA LEU A 687 -34.44 -5.49 -24.68
C LEU A 687 -35.45 -4.92 -25.68
N GLU A 688 -34.98 -4.09 -26.61
CA GLU A 688 -35.83 -3.41 -27.61
C GLU A 688 -36.44 -4.41 -28.61
N GLU A 689 -35.67 -5.38 -29.10
CA GLU A 689 -36.12 -6.31 -30.13
C GLU A 689 -36.92 -7.49 -29.58
N LYS A 690 -36.63 -7.93 -28.34
CA LYS A 690 -37.15 -9.20 -27.80
C LYS A 690 -38.09 -9.04 -26.62
N CYS A 691 -38.00 -7.96 -25.85
CA CYS A 691 -38.69 -7.85 -24.57
C CYS A 691 -39.84 -6.83 -24.60
N VAL A 692 -39.65 -5.66 -25.23
CA VAL A 692 -40.60 -4.53 -25.16
C VAL A 692 -42.02 -4.92 -25.58
N SER A 693 -42.19 -5.58 -26.73
CA SER A 693 -43.51 -5.89 -27.30
C SER A 693 -44.38 -6.75 -26.37
N CYS A 694 -43.81 -7.82 -25.80
CA CYS A 694 -44.53 -8.69 -24.86
C CYS A 694 -44.81 -7.99 -23.53
N HIS A 695 -43.87 -7.18 -23.03
CA HIS A 695 -44.06 -6.43 -21.78
C HIS A 695 -45.17 -5.38 -21.91
N GLU A 696 -45.25 -4.70 -23.05
CA GLU A 696 -46.35 -3.78 -23.37
C GLU A 696 -47.69 -4.51 -23.50
N ALA A 697 -47.73 -5.59 -24.30
CA ALA A 697 -48.96 -6.36 -24.55
C ALA A 697 -49.54 -6.98 -23.26
N GLN A 698 -48.67 -7.40 -22.34
CA GLN A 698 -49.07 -8.01 -21.07
C GLN A 698 -49.18 -6.99 -19.92
N ASN A 699 -48.89 -5.70 -20.18
CA ASN A 699 -48.78 -4.65 -19.15
C ASN A 699 -47.88 -5.09 -17.96
N ALA A 700 -46.77 -5.75 -18.28
CA ALA A 700 -45.79 -6.26 -17.34
C ALA A 700 -44.73 -5.19 -17.02
N GLU A 701 -44.11 -5.30 -15.84
CA GLU A 701 -42.95 -4.48 -15.47
C GLU A 701 -41.64 -5.15 -15.94
N PRO A 702 -40.57 -4.40 -16.28
CA PRO A 702 -40.52 -2.95 -16.44
C PRO A 702 -41.27 -2.46 -17.69
N LYS A 703 -41.98 -1.32 -17.56
CA LYS A 703 -42.64 -0.66 -18.70
C LYS A 703 -41.70 0.13 -19.60
N MET A 704 -40.59 0.61 -19.03
CA MET A 704 -39.57 1.36 -19.75
C MET A 704 -38.23 0.65 -19.52
N MET A 705 -37.54 0.35 -20.61
CA MET A 705 -36.30 -0.44 -20.60
C MET A 705 -35.06 0.40 -20.96
N THR A 706 -35.11 1.70 -20.66
CA THR A 706 -33.91 2.56 -20.71
C THR A 706 -32.99 2.24 -19.52
N TYR A 707 -31.70 2.56 -19.63
CA TYR A 707 -30.73 2.30 -18.56
C TYR A 707 -31.21 2.85 -17.20
N ASP A 708 -31.66 4.11 -17.17
CA ASP A 708 -32.13 4.75 -15.94
C ASP A 708 -33.40 4.10 -15.36
N ALA A 709 -34.32 3.66 -16.22
CA ALA A 709 -35.56 3.03 -15.78
C ALA A 709 -35.33 1.61 -15.20
N LEU A 710 -34.20 0.99 -15.52
CA LEU A 710 -33.86 -0.36 -15.08
C LEU A 710 -33.18 -0.41 -13.71
N GLU A 711 -32.91 0.73 -13.05
CA GLU A 711 -32.13 0.77 -11.82
C GLU A 711 -32.62 -0.20 -10.73
N LYS A 712 -33.93 -0.23 -10.50
CA LYS A 712 -34.54 -1.10 -9.49
C LYS A 712 -34.50 -2.60 -9.82
N TYR A 713 -34.20 -2.97 -11.07
CA TYR A 713 -34.22 -4.37 -11.52
C TYR A 713 -32.84 -5.00 -11.66
N MET A 714 -31.80 -4.17 -11.76
CA MET A 714 -30.44 -4.61 -12.01
C MET A 714 -29.65 -4.82 -10.70
N PHE A 715 -28.39 -5.25 -10.84
CA PHE A 715 -27.46 -5.39 -9.72
C PHE A 715 -26.26 -4.46 -9.90
N TYR A 716 -25.90 -3.72 -8.86
CA TYR A 716 -24.65 -2.98 -8.82
C TYR A 716 -24.12 -2.95 -7.40
N LEU A 717 -22.80 -2.88 -7.28
CA LEU A 717 -22.13 -2.52 -6.03
C LEU A 717 -21.92 -1.01 -6.01
N GLY A 718 -22.12 -0.40 -4.86
CA GLY A 718 -21.84 1.01 -4.64
C GLY A 718 -20.76 1.21 -3.59
N HIS A 719 -20.58 2.47 -3.18
CA HIS A 719 -19.47 2.90 -2.36
C HIS A 719 -19.41 2.27 -0.94
N GLY A 720 -18.77 1.10 -0.85
CA GLY A 720 -18.32 0.48 0.39
C GLY A 720 -19.40 0.27 1.46
N TYR A 721 -18.97 0.10 2.72
CA TYR A 721 -19.85 -0.10 3.88
C TYR A 721 -20.81 1.08 4.15
N ARG A 722 -20.52 2.28 3.62
CA ARG A 722 -21.43 3.44 3.68
C ARG A 722 -22.67 3.21 2.82
N ASN A 723 -22.55 2.38 1.77
CA ASN A 723 -23.70 1.87 1.07
C ASN A 723 -24.36 0.75 1.87
N LYS A 724 -25.51 1.08 2.46
CA LYS A 724 -26.29 0.18 3.32
C LYS A 724 -26.94 -1.00 2.57
N LEU A 725 -26.95 -0.97 1.24
CA LEU A 725 -27.68 -1.93 0.41
C LEU A 725 -26.78 -2.78 -0.50
N HIS A 726 -25.63 -2.23 -0.93
CA HIS A 726 -24.81 -2.78 -2.01
C HIS A 726 -23.29 -2.69 -1.75
N GLY A 727 -22.82 -3.06 -0.56
CA GLY A 727 -21.45 -2.82 -0.08
C GLY A 727 -20.78 -3.99 0.66
N GLY A 728 -19.87 -3.67 1.58
CA GLY A 728 -19.02 -4.62 2.33
C GLY A 728 -17.67 -4.91 1.68
N SER A 729 -16.88 -5.79 2.28
CA SER A 729 -15.53 -6.17 1.81
C SER A 729 -15.47 -7.46 0.98
N ARG A 730 -16.53 -8.27 1.00
CA ARG A 730 -16.68 -9.59 0.35
C ARG A 730 -18.07 -9.74 -0.27
N ILE A 731 -18.21 -10.65 -1.23
CA ILE A 731 -19.52 -11.05 -1.74
C ILE A 731 -20.06 -12.18 -0.86
N LYS A 732 -21.36 -12.16 -0.58
CA LYS A 732 -22.05 -13.33 -0.03
C LYS A 732 -22.47 -14.24 -1.19
N PRO A 733 -22.02 -15.51 -1.24
CA PRO A 733 -22.36 -16.41 -2.33
C PRO A 733 -23.88 -16.55 -2.52
N GLY A 734 -24.33 -16.58 -3.78
CA GLY A 734 -25.76 -16.60 -4.16
C GLY A 734 -26.49 -15.26 -4.01
N LYS A 735 -25.81 -14.19 -3.55
CA LYS A 735 -26.36 -12.84 -3.44
C LYS A 735 -25.60 -11.83 -4.29
N PHE A 736 -25.33 -12.17 -5.54
CA PHE A 736 -24.55 -11.34 -6.47
C PHE A 736 -25.21 -11.31 -7.85
N GLY A 737 -24.95 -10.25 -8.63
CA GLY A 737 -25.22 -10.23 -10.07
C GLY A 737 -26.64 -10.66 -10.46
N ALA A 738 -26.73 -11.45 -11.52
CA ALA A 738 -27.97 -11.92 -12.12
C ALA A 738 -28.78 -12.83 -11.19
N ILE A 739 -28.12 -13.73 -10.44
CA ILE A 739 -28.83 -14.66 -9.54
C ILE A 739 -29.59 -13.92 -8.44
N PHE A 740 -29.15 -12.70 -8.08
CA PHE A 740 -29.77 -11.90 -7.03
C PHE A 740 -30.68 -10.77 -7.55
N SER A 741 -30.44 -10.24 -8.74
CA SER A 741 -31.22 -9.12 -9.31
C SER A 741 -32.66 -9.53 -9.62
N LEU A 742 -33.59 -8.56 -9.66
CA LEU A 742 -34.98 -8.85 -10.03
C LEU A 742 -35.08 -9.30 -11.49
N MET A 743 -34.30 -8.69 -12.38
CA MET A 743 -34.32 -9.01 -13.79
C MET A 743 -33.75 -10.41 -14.06
N GLY A 744 -32.63 -10.77 -13.44
CA GLY A 744 -32.05 -12.11 -13.62
C GLY A 744 -32.96 -13.22 -13.08
N LYS A 745 -33.60 -13.00 -11.92
CA LYS A 745 -34.64 -13.91 -11.40
C LYS A 745 -35.84 -14.02 -12.33
N ALA A 746 -36.26 -12.93 -12.96
CA ALA A 746 -37.39 -12.93 -13.88
C ALA A 746 -37.14 -13.85 -15.09
N LEU A 747 -35.90 -13.92 -15.60
CA LEU A 747 -35.54 -14.82 -16.71
C LEU A 747 -35.80 -16.30 -16.39
N LEU A 748 -35.81 -16.69 -15.11
CA LEU A 748 -36.02 -18.08 -14.66
C LEU A 748 -37.49 -18.41 -14.37
N THR A 749 -38.40 -17.44 -14.49
CA THR A 749 -39.84 -17.68 -14.28
C THR A 749 -40.43 -18.55 -15.40
N ASP A 750 -41.49 -19.30 -15.10
CA ASP A 750 -42.19 -20.14 -16.08
C ASP A 750 -42.60 -19.36 -17.35
N THR A 751 -43.00 -18.09 -17.20
CA THR A 751 -43.33 -17.21 -18.31
C THR A 751 -42.15 -17.00 -19.26
N HIS A 752 -40.98 -16.64 -18.73
CA HIS A 752 -39.79 -16.39 -19.56
C HIS A 752 -39.19 -17.70 -20.08
N GLN A 753 -39.20 -18.78 -19.29
CA GLN A 753 -38.72 -20.09 -19.73
C GLN A 753 -39.60 -20.66 -20.85
N LYS A 754 -40.91 -20.41 -20.80
CA LYS A 754 -41.81 -20.73 -21.91
C LYS A 754 -41.49 -19.89 -23.14
N ALA A 755 -41.33 -18.58 -23.01
CA ALA A 755 -40.98 -17.70 -24.13
C ALA A 755 -39.64 -18.09 -24.79
N LEU A 756 -38.63 -18.47 -23.99
CA LEU A 756 -37.37 -19.03 -24.47
C LEU A 756 -37.57 -20.33 -25.26
N LYS A 757 -38.40 -21.24 -24.75
CA LYS A 757 -38.72 -22.51 -25.41
C LYS A 757 -39.51 -22.31 -26.70
N ASP A 758 -40.40 -21.32 -26.71
CA ASP A 758 -41.22 -20.95 -27.86
C ASP A 758 -40.42 -20.15 -28.91
N GLY A 759 -39.18 -19.73 -28.58
CA GLY A 759 -38.24 -19.09 -29.51
C GLY A 759 -38.41 -17.57 -29.63
N GLU A 760 -39.12 -16.93 -28.71
CA GLU A 760 -39.32 -15.47 -28.68
C GLU A 760 -38.00 -14.71 -28.43
N PHE A 761 -37.09 -15.34 -27.70
CA PHE A 761 -35.69 -14.94 -27.55
C PHE A 761 -34.81 -16.17 -27.41
N THR A 762 -33.50 -15.98 -27.53
CA THR A 762 -32.50 -17.05 -27.55
C THR A 762 -31.77 -17.18 -26.22
N LYS A 763 -31.00 -18.27 -26.06
CA LYS A 763 -30.09 -18.43 -24.92
C LYS A 763 -28.98 -17.36 -24.91
N GLU A 764 -28.54 -16.91 -26.09
CA GLU A 764 -27.54 -15.84 -26.20
C GLU A 764 -28.10 -14.49 -25.75
N ASP A 765 -29.37 -14.19 -26.08
CA ASP A 765 -30.09 -13.02 -25.58
C ASP A 765 -30.15 -13.01 -24.04
N CYS A 766 -30.51 -14.15 -23.42
CA CYS A 766 -30.45 -14.29 -21.97
C CYS A 766 -29.04 -14.09 -21.42
N ARG A 767 -28.03 -14.67 -22.07
CA ARG A 767 -26.64 -14.60 -21.62
C ARG A 767 -26.12 -13.17 -21.66
N ALA A 768 -26.49 -12.36 -22.65
CA ALA A 768 -26.15 -10.94 -22.68
C ALA A 768 -26.70 -10.19 -21.46
N ILE A 769 -27.97 -10.42 -21.11
CA ILE A 769 -28.60 -9.81 -19.93
C ILE A 769 -27.92 -10.28 -18.63
N VAL A 770 -27.64 -11.58 -18.51
CA VAL A 770 -26.97 -12.17 -17.33
C VAL A 770 -25.56 -11.62 -17.17
N LEU A 771 -24.77 -11.59 -18.25
CA LEU A 771 -23.40 -11.07 -18.23
C LEU A 771 -23.36 -9.59 -17.81
N TRP A 772 -24.29 -8.77 -18.32
CA TRP A 772 -24.42 -7.38 -17.90
C TRP A 772 -24.64 -7.23 -16.39
N LEU A 773 -25.59 -8.00 -15.85
CA LEU A 773 -25.93 -7.99 -14.43
C LEU A 773 -24.75 -8.44 -13.55
N ASP A 774 -24.04 -9.48 -13.98
CA ASP A 774 -22.87 -10.03 -13.27
C ASP A 774 -21.64 -9.10 -13.36
N MET A 775 -21.59 -8.23 -14.36
CA MET A 775 -20.56 -7.19 -14.53
C MET A 775 -20.95 -5.85 -13.88
N ASN A 776 -21.77 -5.89 -12.83
CA ASN A 776 -22.18 -4.73 -12.03
C ASN A 776 -23.09 -3.73 -12.79
N SER A 777 -23.73 -4.17 -13.88
CA SER A 777 -24.71 -3.41 -14.65
C SER A 777 -24.23 -2.04 -15.11
N ASN A 778 -22.97 -1.90 -15.51
CA ASN A 778 -22.45 -0.63 -16.03
C ASN A 778 -23.21 -0.19 -17.31
N GLU A 779 -23.39 1.12 -17.48
CA GLU A 779 -23.88 1.72 -18.73
C GLU A 779 -22.81 1.62 -19.82
N PHE A 780 -21.56 1.87 -19.44
CA PHE A 780 -20.41 2.04 -20.33
C PHE A 780 -19.27 1.08 -19.99
N SER A 781 -18.51 0.70 -21.02
CA SER A 781 -17.36 -0.20 -20.91
C SER A 781 -16.01 0.52 -20.79
N ALA A 782 -15.98 1.84 -21.02
CA ALA A 782 -14.79 2.68 -20.87
C ALA A 782 -15.07 4.04 -20.22
N TYR A 783 -14.03 4.69 -19.68
CA TYR A 783 -14.12 5.98 -18.98
C TYR A 783 -14.13 7.21 -19.89
N LYS A 784 -14.36 7.08 -21.19
CA LYS A 784 -14.31 8.20 -22.14
C LYS A 784 -15.31 8.06 -23.27
N ASN A 785 -15.49 9.14 -24.02
CA ASN A 785 -16.30 9.17 -25.24
C ASN A 785 -17.71 8.57 -25.06
N ILE A 786 -18.38 9.01 -23.99
CA ILE A 786 -19.68 8.51 -23.55
C ILE A 786 -20.74 8.63 -24.65
N ALA A 787 -20.69 9.70 -25.45
CA ALA A 787 -21.60 9.91 -26.57
C ALA A 787 -21.52 8.75 -27.60
N SER A 788 -20.31 8.34 -27.99
CA SER A 788 -20.13 7.22 -28.92
C SER A 788 -20.59 5.90 -28.31
N GLN A 789 -20.33 5.67 -27.02
CA GLN A 789 -20.80 4.46 -26.34
C GLN A 789 -22.34 4.40 -26.27
N ARG A 790 -23.04 5.52 -26.08
CA ARG A 790 -24.52 5.59 -26.13
C ARG A 790 -25.10 5.22 -27.50
N GLU A 791 -24.35 5.47 -28.56
CA GLU A 791 -24.67 5.04 -29.93
C GLU A 791 -24.36 3.55 -30.16
N GLY A 792 -23.85 2.82 -29.15
CA GLY A 792 -23.46 1.41 -29.26
C GLY A 792 -22.09 1.17 -29.90
N LYS A 793 -21.28 2.23 -30.10
CA LYS A 793 -19.94 2.11 -30.71
C LYS A 793 -18.91 1.63 -29.68
N VAL A 794 -17.98 0.80 -30.13
CA VAL A 794 -16.85 0.33 -29.32
C VAL A 794 -15.90 1.50 -29.03
N VAL A 795 -15.46 1.61 -27.77
CA VAL A 795 -14.45 2.57 -27.33
C VAL A 795 -13.39 1.81 -26.55
N TRP A 796 -12.20 1.68 -27.11
CA TRP A 796 -11.07 1.02 -26.46
C TRP A 796 -10.43 1.90 -25.37
N PRO A 797 -9.93 1.31 -24.27
CA PRO A 797 -9.18 2.04 -23.27
C PRO A 797 -7.82 2.49 -23.82
N GLU A 798 -7.18 3.44 -23.13
CA GLU A 798 -5.91 4.03 -23.54
C GLU A 798 -4.68 3.14 -23.28
N PHE A 799 -4.78 2.21 -22.33
CA PHE A 799 -3.67 1.37 -21.86
C PHE A 799 -4.19 0.00 -21.40
N ASP A 800 -3.28 -0.97 -21.27
CA ASP A 800 -3.49 -2.38 -20.85
C ASP A 800 -4.35 -3.26 -21.77
N VAL A 801 -4.77 -2.74 -22.92
CA VAL A 801 -5.54 -3.50 -23.91
C VAL A 801 -5.04 -3.18 -25.31
N ASP A 802 -4.50 -4.21 -25.96
CA ASP A 802 -4.33 -4.24 -27.41
C ASP A 802 -5.65 -4.69 -28.06
N PRO A 803 -6.29 -3.87 -28.91
CA PRO A 803 -7.49 -4.27 -29.64
C PRO A 803 -7.32 -5.55 -30.48
N ASP A 804 -6.13 -5.80 -31.00
CA ASP A 804 -5.83 -6.95 -31.86
C ASP A 804 -5.46 -8.21 -31.05
N ASN A 805 -5.07 -8.05 -29.77
CA ASN A 805 -4.81 -9.13 -28.80
C ASN A 805 -5.45 -8.82 -27.44
N TYR A 806 -6.77 -8.60 -27.43
CA TYR A 806 -7.46 -8.17 -26.21
C TYR A 806 -7.47 -9.28 -25.14
N SER A 807 -7.42 -10.56 -25.54
CA SER A 807 -7.37 -11.71 -24.63
C SER A 807 -6.07 -11.74 -23.84
N GLY A 808 -4.94 -11.31 -24.45
CA GLY A 808 -3.62 -11.28 -23.84
C GLY A 808 -3.10 -12.65 -23.45
N VAL A 809 -3.54 -13.72 -24.12
CA VAL A 809 -3.02 -15.08 -23.90
C VAL A 809 -1.74 -15.30 -24.72
N GLU A 810 -1.68 -14.73 -25.91
CA GLU A 810 -0.52 -14.85 -26.79
C GLU A 810 0.64 -13.98 -26.32
N ILE A 811 1.85 -14.56 -26.34
CA ILE A 811 3.11 -13.86 -26.05
C ILE A 811 3.56 -13.16 -27.34
N LEU A 812 3.15 -11.91 -27.51
CA LEU A 812 3.57 -11.08 -28.63
C LEU A 812 4.85 -10.34 -28.27
N SER A 813 5.80 -10.24 -29.21
CA SER A 813 6.98 -9.39 -29.01
C SER A 813 6.55 -7.96 -28.63
N PRO A 814 7.17 -7.34 -27.61
CA PRO A 814 6.85 -5.99 -27.17
C PRO A 814 7.12 -4.92 -28.23
#